data_AF-A0A970Q4A9-F1
#
_entry.id   AF-A0A970Q4A9-F1
#
_cell.length_a   1.000
_cell.length_b   1.000
_cell.length_c   1.000
_cell.angle_alpha   90.00
_cell.angle_beta   90.00
_cell.angle_gamma   90.00
#
_symmetry.space_group_name_H-M   'P 1'
#
loop_
_entity.id
_entity.type
_entity.pdbx_description
1 polymer ?
#
loop_
_entity_poly.entity_id
_entity_poly.type
_entity_poly.pdbx_seq_one_letter_code
_entity_poly.pdbx_strand_id
1 'polypeptide(L)'
;MEKILFIAYSVNRPPGRSNILQAHDISIDQVLDQLQSDPDQGLSIAETSGRLNRYGPNQLQAARKKTIWQRFMEQFKDVMIIILIIAALISFMVAFYEGQDFFEPVLILLIVAINAVMGVAQESKAEQALEALQEISSPQARVIREGRESIIPAAELVPGDIIKLEAGDYIPADARIIEEFSLKVEEAVLTGESVPSEKDAQAQVAANAPLGDRFNMLYSGCIVSYGTAKAIVTATGMNSEMGKIAHLLESETEGPTPLQQKLQMLGKYMGFLALGVCAVIFFIGLASGMKLVEIFMIAVALAVSAIPEGLPAIVTIVLAMGVQRMARRNAIIRKLSAVETLGSASVICSDKTGTLTKNQMTLVKVYAADTGLVEDIQAHNSPGVRKVLQYATLCSDGRVEFEQGKEIHIGDPTETSIVSAALKNGLAQDELNRIYPRLDQLPFDSDRKLMTTINAIDGKNIVIVKGAFDVLVDRCNAGDIEAARKYNHEFGQMAFRVLGLACKEIQVLPNSPSSEELENGLTFMGLLAMIDPPRPEAKDAVSVCRQAGIKPVMITGDHLVTASAIAADLSILLPGDHAITGMELAQMTQEELDERVEGISVYARVAPEDKIRIVRAWQQRGAVVSMTGDGVNDAPALKAADIGCAMGITGTDVARGASDMVLTDDNFATIVHAVREGRSIYDNIKRTVGFLL
;
A
#
# COMPACT_ATOMS: atom_id res chain seq x y z
N MET A 1 46.66 -20.66 -7.68
CA MET A 1 45.84 -19.51 -8.14
C MET A 1 44.55 -19.33 -7.32
N GLU A 2 44.04 -20.35 -6.62
CA GLU A 2 42.82 -20.22 -5.81
C GLU A 2 42.98 -19.50 -4.45
N LYS A 3 44.20 -19.43 -3.88
CA LYS A 3 44.42 -18.70 -2.61
C LYS A 3 44.58 -17.17 -2.76
N ILE A 4 44.69 -16.65 -3.98
CA ILE A 4 44.80 -15.19 -4.24
C ILE A 4 43.42 -14.60 -4.58
N LEU A 5 42.48 -15.40 -5.09
CA LEU A 5 41.09 -14.94 -5.34
C LEU A 5 40.29 -14.75 -4.04
N PHE A 6 40.59 -15.51 -2.98
CA PHE A 6 39.86 -15.37 -1.71
C PHE A 6 40.20 -14.08 -0.96
N ILE A 7 41.41 -13.55 -1.14
CA ILE A 7 41.84 -12.29 -0.53
C ILE A 7 41.28 -11.09 -1.32
N ALA A 8 41.15 -11.20 -2.64
CA ALA A 8 40.61 -10.13 -3.49
C ALA A 8 39.10 -9.87 -3.27
N TYR A 9 38.32 -10.87 -2.84
CA TYR A 9 36.90 -10.68 -2.48
C TYR A 9 36.67 -10.11 -1.07
N SER A 10 37.72 -10.04 -0.25
CA SER A 10 37.62 -9.56 1.14
C SER A 10 37.98 -8.07 1.33
N VAL A 11 38.48 -7.38 0.29
CA VAL A 11 39.14 -6.06 0.44
C VAL A 11 38.36 -4.87 -0.18
N ASN A 12 37.23 -5.09 -0.88
CA ASN A 12 36.43 -3.99 -1.44
C ASN A 12 35.01 -3.91 -0.88
N ARG A 13 34.89 -3.79 0.45
CA ARG A 13 33.67 -3.24 1.06
C ARG A 13 33.82 -1.71 1.18
N PRO A 14 32.88 -0.90 0.66
CA PRO A 14 32.91 0.54 0.88
C PRO A 14 32.89 0.84 2.39
N PRO A 15 33.66 1.82 2.88
CA PRO A 15 33.72 2.15 4.29
C PRO A 15 32.42 2.85 4.67
N GLY A 16 31.56 2.20 5.45
CA GLY A 16 30.31 2.81 5.92
C GLY A 16 29.19 1.87 6.38
N ARG A 17 29.26 0.55 6.17
CA ARG A 17 28.29 -0.37 6.78
C ARG A 17 28.65 -0.60 8.24
N SER A 18 27.87 -0.03 9.17
CA SER A 18 27.76 -0.57 10.52
C SER A 18 27.48 -2.07 10.40
N ASN A 19 28.19 -2.90 11.18
CA ASN A 19 27.91 -4.34 11.23
C ASN A 19 26.46 -4.54 11.66
N ILE A 20 25.57 -4.83 10.71
CA ILE A 20 24.20 -5.24 11.01
C ILE A 20 24.32 -6.62 11.67
N LEU A 21 23.93 -6.72 12.94
CA LEU A 21 23.85 -7.98 13.67
C LEU A 21 22.90 -8.90 12.89
N GLN A 22 23.39 -10.03 12.38
CA GLN A 22 22.48 -11.10 11.97
C GLN A 22 22.08 -11.79 13.27
N ALA A 23 20.94 -11.38 13.83
CA ALA A 23 20.50 -11.84 15.14
C ALA A 23 19.72 -13.16 15.08
N HIS A 24 19.21 -13.52 13.89
CA HIS A 24 18.35 -14.69 13.69
C HIS A 24 19.12 -16.00 13.66
N ASP A 25 20.38 -16.00 13.23
CA ASP A 25 21.20 -17.20 13.03
C ASP A 25 22.16 -17.51 14.20
N ILE A 26 22.12 -16.69 15.25
CA ILE A 26 22.92 -16.85 16.48
C ILE A 26 22.01 -17.03 17.70
N SER A 27 22.57 -17.59 18.78
CA SER A 27 21.84 -17.82 20.02
C SER A 27 21.48 -16.52 20.74
N ILE A 28 20.39 -16.53 21.54
CA ILE A 28 19.95 -15.35 22.27
C ILE A 28 21.00 -14.81 23.25
N ASP A 29 21.76 -15.70 23.90
CA ASP A 29 22.85 -15.32 24.81
C ASP A 29 23.94 -14.53 24.07
N GLN A 30 24.27 -14.95 22.84
CA GLN A 30 25.24 -14.23 22.00
C GLN A 30 24.71 -12.87 21.55
N VAL A 31 23.41 -12.73 21.31
CA VAL A 31 22.78 -11.43 20.99
C VAL A 31 22.84 -10.50 22.19
N LEU A 32 22.49 -10.98 23.38
CA LEU A 32 22.53 -10.22 24.64
C LEU A 32 23.97 -9.77 24.96
N ASP A 33 24.96 -10.65 24.79
CA ASP A 33 26.38 -10.34 24.98
C ASP A 33 26.88 -9.30 23.97
N GLN A 34 26.56 -9.45 22.68
CA GLN A 34 26.99 -8.51 21.63
C GLN A 34 26.35 -7.13 21.79
N LEU A 35 25.09 -7.08 22.24
CA LEU A 35 24.38 -5.84 22.53
C LEU A 35 24.60 -5.35 23.97
N GLN A 36 25.41 -6.04 24.79
CA GLN A 36 25.70 -5.72 26.18
C GLN A 36 24.44 -5.31 26.97
N SER A 37 23.38 -6.12 26.88
CA SER A 37 22.07 -5.81 27.47
C SER A 37 21.65 -6.92 28.42
N ASP A 38 21.15 -6.54 29.60
CA ASP A 38 20.62 -7.49 30.58
C ASP A 38 19.14 -7.77 30.27
N PRO A 39 18.71 -9.04 30.18
CA PRO A 39 17.33 -9.36 29.82
C PRO A 39 16.31 -8.91 30.86
N ASP A 40 16.67 -8.80 32.15
CA ASP A 40 15.74 -8.46 33.23
C ASP A 40 15.85 -6.99 33.67
N GLN A 41 17.06 -6.45 33.68
CA GLN A 41 17.31 -5.04 34.02
C GLN A 41 17.18 -4.13 32.80
N GLY A 42 17.37 -4.63 31.58
CA GLY A 42 17.46 -3.80 30.39
C GLY A 42 18.67 -2.86 30.43
N LEU A 43 18.61 -1.76 29.67
CA LEU A 43 19.68 -0.76 29.59
C LEU A 43 19.56 0.32 30.67
N SER A 44 20.70 0.92 31.03
CA SER A 44 20.73 2.12 31.88
C SER A 44 20.34 3.38 31.11
N ILE A 45 19.88 4.42 31.81
CA ILE A 45 19.50 5.72 31.18
C ILE A 45 20.71 6.39 30.51
N ALA A 46 21.90 6.27 31.12
CA ALA A 46 23.13 6.83 30.57
C ALA A 46 23.52 6.14 29.25
N GLU A 47 23.37 4.82 29.19
CA GLU A 47 23.72 4.02 28.03
C GLU A 47 22.73 4.20 26.89
N THR A 48 21.43 4.26 27.18
CA THR A 48 20.40 4.58 26.19
C THR A 48 20.61 5.95 25.56
N SER A 49 20.94 6.97 26.36
CA SER A 49 21.29 8.30 25.83
C SER A 49 22.55 8.27 24.94
N GLY A 50 23.56 7.49 25.34
CA GLY A 50 24.78 7.29 24.53
C GLY A 50 24.51 6.58 23.21
N ARG A 51 23.67 5.53 23.22
CA ARG A 51 23.26 4.79 22.02
C ARG A 51 22.37 5.63 21.12
N LEU A 52 21.48 6.45 21.66
CA LEU A 52 20.61 7.34 20.88
C LEU A 52 21.45 8.35 20.09
N ASN A 53 22.52 8.89 20.69
CA ASN A 53 23.47 9.76 19.98
C ASN A 53 24.28 9.02 18.90
N ARG A 54 24.53 7.71 19.08
CA ARG A 54 25.33 6.90 18.15
C ARG A 54 24.51 6.36 16.97
N TYR A 55 23.32 5.82 17.24
CA TYR A 55 22.46 5.16 16.26
C TYR A 55 21.41 6.11 15.67
N GLY A 56 21.13 7.23 16.33
CA GLY A 56 20.04 8.14 15.99
C GLY A 56 18.69 7.67 16.55
N PRO A 57 17.64 8.49 16.41
CA PRO A 57 16.30 8.12 16.82
C PRO A 57 15.76 6.96 15.97
N ASN A 58 14.90 6.14 16.57
CA ASN A 58 14.15 5.09 15.87
C ASN A 58 13.04 5.70 15.02
N GLN A 59 13.43 6.37 13.94
CA GLN A 59 12.55 6.98 12.97
C GLN A 59 13.12 6.73 11.58
N LEU A 60 12.22 6.50 10.61
CA LEU A 60 12.61 6.51 9.20
C LEU A 60 13.02 7.94 8.83
N GLN A 61 14.15 8.09 8.15
CA GLN A 61 14.59 9.41 7.71
C GLN A 61 13.62 9.92 6.65
N ALA A 62 12.98 11.05 6.92
CA ALA A 62 12.30 11.80 5.87
C ALA A 62 13.35 12.42 4.95
N ALA A 63 13.08 12.39 3.64
CA ALA A 63 13.92 13.07 2.66
C ALA A 63 14.18 14.51 3.08
N ARG A 64 15.45 14.94 3.07
CA ARG A 64 15.83 16.28 3.52
C ARG A 64 15.11 17.33 2.68
N LYS A 65 14.20 18.08 3.32
CA LYS A 65 13.57 19.24 2.69
C LYS A 65 14.65 20.25 2.28
N LYS A 66 14.50 20.82 1.08
CA LYS A 66 15.37 21.93 0.65
C LYS A 66 15.19 23.10 1.60
N THR A 67 16.30 23.68 2.04
CA THR A 67 16.27 24.89 2.88
C THR A 67 15.77 26.09 2.08
N ILE A 68 15.18 27.09 2.76
CA ILE A 68 14.73 28.36 2.14
C ILE A 68 15.85 29.00 1.32
N TRP A 69 17.10 28.98 1.82
CA TRP A 69 18.27 29.48 1.10
C TRP A 69 18.63 28.68 -0.15
N GLN A 70 18.54 27.35 -0.09
CA GLN A 70 18.75 26.51 -1.26
C GLN A 70 17.68 26.76 -2.33
N ARG A 71 16.41 26.89 -1.94
CA ARG A 71 15.32 27.25 -2.86
C ARG A 71 15.52 28.61 -3.49
N PHE A 72 15.95 29.59 -2.70
CA PHE A 72 16.29 30.92 -3.20
C PHE A 72 17.40 30.85 -4.26
N MET A 73 18.48 30.11 -3.99
CA MET A 73 19.57 29.93 -4.97
C MET A 73 19.14 29.15 -6.22
N GLU A 74 18.18 28.24 -6.11
CA GLU A 74 17.63 27.53 -7.28
C GLU A 74 16.87 28.44 -8.24
N GLN A 75 16.25 29.53 -7.76
CA GLN A 75 15.63 30.53 -8.65
C GLN A 75 16.64 31.11 -9.64
N PHE A 76 17.92 31.26 -9.26
CA PHE A 76 18.97 31.79 -10.13
C PHE A 76 19.46 30.81 -11.20
N LYS A 77 19.04 29.53 -11.15
CA LYS A 77 19.34 28.54 -12.20
C LYS A 77 18.42 28.67 -13.41
N ASP A 78 17.33 29.42 -13.30
CA ASP A 78 16.41 29.64 -14.40
C ASP A 78 17.08 30.41 -15.55
N VAL A 79 16.91 29.91 -16.78
CA VAL A 79 17.54 30.47 -17.98
C VAL A 79 17.16 31.94 -18.20
N MET A 80 15.92 32.33 -17.89
CA MET A 80 15.45 33.71 -18.07
C MET A 80 16.08 34.64 -17.02
N ILE A 81 16.17 34.21 -15.76
CA ILE A 81 16.86 34.97 -14.71
C ILE A 81 18.33 35.15 -15.08
N ILE A 82 18.99 34.11 -15.61
CA ILE A 82 20.37 34.20 -16.10
C ILE A 82 20.50 35.25 -17.22
N ILE A 83 19.57 35.28 -18.19
CA ILE A 83 19.56 36.29 -19.26
C ILE A 83 19.39 37.70 -18.68
N LEU A 84 18.50 37.90 -17.70
CA LEU A 84 18.32 39.19 -17.05
C LEU A 84 19.54 39.64 -16.25
N ILE A 85 20.22 38.71 -15.59
CA ILE A 85 21.49 38.99 -14.88
C ILE A 85 22.57 39.39 -15.89
N ILE A 86 22.68 38.70 -17.02
CA ILE A 86 23.61 39.07 -18.10
C ILE A 86 23.27 40.47 -18.64
N ALA A 87 21.98 40.76 -18.87
CA ALA A 87 21.51 42.07 -19.32
C ALA A 87 21.84 43.18 -18.31
N ALA A 88 21.56 42.96 -17.02
CA ALA A 88 21.90 43.89 -15.95
C ALA A 88 23.42 44.15 -15.90
N LEU A 89 24.23 43.11 -16.09
CA LEU A 89 25.69 43.20 -16.08
C LEU A 89 26.23 44.01 -17.28
N ILE A 90 25.66 43.81 -18.48
CA ILE A 90 25.96 44.60 -19.67
C ILE A 90 25.56 46.07 -19.45
N SER A 91 24.33 46.33 -18.96
CA SER A 91 23.87 47.69 -18.64
C SER A 91 24.76 48.36 -17.59
N PHE A 92 25.26 47.62 -16.60
CA PHE A 92 26.20 48.16 -15.60
C PHE A 92 27.53 48.59 -16.23
N MET A 93 28.10 47.77 -17.13
CA MET A 93 29.33 48.10 -17.84
C MET A 93 29.17 49.34 -18.71
N VAL A 94 28.04 49.46 -19.40
CA VAL A 94 27.73 50.62 -20.26
C VAL A 94 27.54 51.88 -19.43
N ALA A 95 26.76 51.82 -18.34
CA ALA A 95 26.55 52.96 -17.45
C ALA A 95 27.88 53.46 -16.86
N PHE A 96 28.78 52.54 -16.49
CA PHE A 96 30.11 52.89 -16.00
C PHE A 96 31.00 53.54 -17.08
N TYR A 97 30.91 53.09 -18.33
CA TYR A 97 31.72 53.61 -19.43
C TYR A 97 31.22 54.97 -19.95
N GLU A 98 29.90 55.16 -20.03
CA GLU A 98 29.28 56.41 -20.51
C GLU A 98 29.07 57.45 -19.39
N GLY A 99 29.28 57.08 -18.13
CA GLY A 99 29.04 57.96 -16.97
C GLY A 99 27.56 58.28 -16.75
N GLN A 100 26.67 57.39 -17.20
CA GLN A 100 25.22 57.52 -17.03
C GLN A 100 24.76 57.02 -15.64
N ASP A 101 23.51 57.34 -15.27
CA ASP A 101 22.91 56.87 -14.03
C ASP A 101 22.73 55.35 -14.01
N PHE A 102 23.01 54.73 -12.87
CA PHE A 102 22.86 53.28 -12.65
C PHE A 102 21.40 52.83 -12.46
N PHE A 103 20.42 53.67 -12.82
CA PHE A 103 19.01 53.43 -12.52
C PHE A 103 18.47 52.16 -13.18
N GLU A 104 18.74 52.00 -14.48
CA GLU A 104 18.28 50.86 -15.28
C GLU A 104 18.83 49.50 -14.81
N PRO A 105 20.17 49.32 -14.65
CA PRO A 105 20.71 48.04 -14.17
C PRO A 105 20.28 47.72 -12.72
N VAL A 106 20.13 48.72 -11.86
CA VAL A 106 19.59 48.52 -10.49
C VAL A 106 18.13 48.09 -10.53
N LEU A 107 17.32 48.66 -11.43
CA LEU A 107 15.93 48.27 -11.61
C LEU A 107 15.81 46.81 -12.06
N ILE A 108 16.64 46.36 -13.01
CA ILE A 108 16.65 44.96 -13.47
C ILE A 108 17.03 44.01 -12.31
N LEU A 109 18.07 44.33 -11.55
CA LEU A 109 18.47 43.54 -10.38
C LEU A 109 17.38 43.49 -9.29
N LEU A 110 16.67 44.61 -9.07
CA LEU A 110 15.55 44.67 -8.14
C LEU A 110 14.40 43.76 -8.59
N ILE A 111 14.06 43.76 -9.89
CA ILE A 111 13.03 42.88 -10.46
C ILE A 111 13.42 41.41 -10.25
N VAL A 112 14.67 41.04 -10.56
CA VAL A 112 15.18 39.66 -10.34
C VAL A 112 15.10 39.27 -8.86
N ALA A 113 15.49 40.16 -7.94
CA ALA A 113 15.43 39.91 -6.51
C ALA A 113 13.98 39.75 -6.01
N ILE A 114 13.06 40.63 -6.43
CA ILE A 114 11.63 40.54 -6.09
C ILE A 114 11.05 39.23 -6.63
N ASN A 115 11.39 38.85 -7.86
CA ASN A 115 10.91 37.60 -8.46
C ASN A 115 11.43 36.37 -7.69
N ALA A 116 12.71 36.34 -7.33
CA ALA A 116 13.27 35.25 -6.51
C ALA A 116 12.60 35.16 -5.12
N VAL A 117 12.35 36.28 -4.46
CA VAL A 117 11.63 36.32 -3.18
C VAL A 117 10.17 35.87 -3.34
N MET A 118 9.47 36.35 -4.37
CA MET A 118 8.11 35.91 -4.67
C MET A 118 8.05 34.42 -4.95
N GLY A 119 8.98 33.87 -5.73
CA GLY A 119 9.06 32.44 -6.02
C GLY A 119 9.17 31.59 -4.75
N VAL A 120 10.11 31.94 -3.86
CA VAL A 120 10.27 31.24 -2.56
C VAL A 120 9.04 31.39 -1.67
N ALA A 121 8.44 32.59 -1.60
CA ALA A 121 7.25 32.83 -0.79
C ALA A 121 6.02 32.06 -1.32
N GLN A 122 5.87 31.95 -2.64
CA GLN A 122 4.79 31.22 -3.31
C GLN A 122 4.91 29.71 -3.07
N GLU A 123 6.12 29.16 -3.21
CA GLU A 123 6.40 27.74 -2.95
C GLU A 123 6.13 27.37 -1.48
N SER A 124 6.53 28.24 -0.55
CA SER A 124 6.36 28.01 0.89
C SER A 124 4.88 28.03 1.33
N LYS A 125 4.05 28.91 0.76
CA LYS A 125 2.59 28.91 1.04
C LYS A 125 1.90 27.63 0.57
N ALA A 126 2.35 27.07 -0.56
CA ALA A 126 1.76 25.85 -1.12
C ALA A 126 2.09 24.62 -0.25
N GLU A 127 3.30 24.56 0.30
CA GLU A 127 3.70 23.52 1.26
C GLU A 127 2.97 23.63 2.60
N GLN A 128 2.74 24.84 3.13
CA GLN A 128 2.02 25.02 4.39
C GLN A 128 0.58 24.47 4.32
N ALA A 129 -0.09 24.63 3.17
CA ALA A 129 -1.44 24.09 2.96
C ALA A 129 -1.47 22.55 2.96
N LEU A 130 -0.36 21.93 2.54
CA LEU A 130 -0.16 20.50 2.54
C LEU A 130 0.17 19.97 3.95
N GLU A 131 1.06 20.67 4.67
CA GLU A 131 1.49 20.29 6.03
C GLU A 131 0.34 20.35 7.04
N ALA A 132 -0.56 21.34 6.94
CA ALA A 132 -1.73 21.45 7.81
C ALA A 132 -2.70 20.25 7.71
N LEU A 133 -2.56 19.42 6.67
CA LEU A 133 -3.36 18.21 6.46
C LEU A 133 -2.64 16.92 6.92
N GLN A 134 -1.39 16.99 7.39
CA GLN A 134 -0.50 15.82 7.59
C GLN A 134 -0.20 15.43 9.05
N GLU A 135 -0.79 16.06 10.07
CA GLU A 135 -0.53 15.68 11.47
C GLU A 135 -1.36 14.48 11.94
N ILE A 136 -0.75 13.30 12.04
CA ILE A 136 -1.30 12.13 12.74
C ILE A 136 -0.22 11.51 13.65
N SER A 137 -0.68 11.09 14.83
CA SER A 137 -0.02 10.55 16.04
C SER A 137 1.36 9.88 15.92
N SER A 138 2.21 10.14 16.93
CA SER A 138 3.48 9.43 17.15
C SER A 138 3.25 8.14 17.96
N PRO A 139 3.77 6.98 17.52
CA PRO A 139 3.62 5.71 18.23
C PRO A 139 4.42 5.65 19.54
N GLN A 140 3.89 4.94 20.54
CA GLN A 140 4.53 4.68 21.83
C GLN A 140 5.04 3.23 21.92
N ALA A 141 6.04 2.97 22.76
CA ALA A 141 6.63 1.67 22.98
C ALA A 141 6.80 1.36 24.47
N ARG A 142 6.57 0.10 24.85
CA ARG A 142 6.73 -0.40 26.22
C ARG A 142 8.10 -1.07 26.37
N VAL A 143 8.93 -0.53 27.26
CA VAL A 143 10.34 -0.90 27.41
C VAL A 143 10.69 -1.19 28.87
N ILE A 144 11.65 -2.09 29.10
CA ILE A 144 12.28 -2.33 30.40
C ILE A 144 13.66 -1.64 30.40
N ARG A 145 13.84 -0.69 31.32
CA ARG A 145 15.13 -0.01 31.57
C ARG A 145 15.34 0.08 33.08
N GLU A 146 16.56 -0.19 33.54
CA GLU A 146 16.92 -0.27 34.98
C GLU A 146 15.95 -1.12 35.83
N GLY A 147 15.49 -2.24 35.28
CA GLY A 147 14.58 -3.19 35.91
C GLY A 147 13.14 -2.68 36.06
N ARG A 148 12.80 -1.55 35.43
CA ARG A 148 11.47 -0.94 35.48
C ARG A 148 10.84 -0.88 34.10
N GLU A 149 9.57 -1.25 34.06
CA GLU A 149 8.74 -1.11 32.86
C GLU A 149 8.25 0.33 32.74
N SER A 150 8.40 0.91 31.54
CA SER A 150 7.96 2.27 31.23
C SER A 150 7.48 2.36 29.78
N ILE A 151 6.61 3.33 29.51
CA ILE A 151 6.15 3.64 28.16
C ILE A 151 6.91 4.89 27.70
N ILE A 152 7.62 4.78 26.58
CA ILE A 152 8.39 5.86 25.96
C ILE A 152 7.93 6.08 24.53
N PRO A 153 8.18 7.25 23.93
CA PRO A 153 8.02 7.43 22.49
C PRO A 153 8.85 6.38 21.73
N ALA A 154 8.26 5.72 20.73
CA ALA A 154 8.96 4.67 19.97
C ALA A 154 10.25 5.18 19.31
N ALA A 155 10.32 6.49 19.03
CA ALA A 155 11.48 7.20 18.50
C ALA A 155 12.72 7.17 19.41
N GLU A 156 12.55 6.93 20.70
CA GLU A 156 13.63 6.89 21.70
C GLU A 156 14.20 5.48 21.92
N LEU A 157 13.71 4.48 21.19
CA LEU A 157 14.26 3.12 21.23
C LEU A 157 15.64 3.06 20.58
N VAL A 158 16.51 2.24 21.16
CA VAL A 158 17.87 1.98 20.66
C VAL A 158 18.16 0.48 20.61
N PRO A 159 19.11 0.02 19.77
CA PRO A 159 19.56 -1.36 19.81
C PRO A 159 20.02 -1.76 21.22
N GLY A 160 19.53 -2.89 21.72
CA GLY A 160 19.73 -3.40 23.07
C GLY A 160 18.59 -3.12 24.06
N ASP A 161 17.63 -2.25 23.72
CA ASP A 161 16.44 -2.08 24.57
C ASP A 161 15.64 -3.39 24.66
N ILE A 162 15.09 -3.66 25.83
CA ILE A 162 14.20 -4.81 26.05
C ILE A 162 12.76 -4.30 25.95
N ILE A 163 12.01 -4.80 24.97
CA ILE A 163 10.61 -4.44 24.73
C ILE A 163 9.67 -5.56 25.17
N LYS A 164 8.48 -5.17 25.61
CA LYS A 164 7.38 -6.08 25.94
C LYS A 164 6.19 -5.81 25.05
N LEU A 165 5.68 -6.88 24.46
CA LEU A 165 4.60 -6.85 23.49
C LEU A 165 3.48 -7.79 23.92
N GLU A 166 2.24 -7.38 23.72
CA GLU A 166 1.05 -8.20 23.88
C GLU A 166 0.14 -8.11 22.65
N ALA A 167 -0.85 -9.00 22.58
CA ALA A 167 -1.82 -8.98 21.49
C ALA A 167 -2.46 -7.58 21.33
N GLY A 168 -2.39 -7.05 20.11
CA GLY A 168 -2.81 -5.69 19.76
C GLY A 168 -1.66 -4.67 19.65
N ASP A 169 -0.47 -4.98 20.18
CA ASP A 169 0.68 -4.07 20.08
C ASP A 169 1.30 -4.07 18.69
N TYR A 170 1.69 -2.88 18.23
CA TYR A 170 2.61 -2.73 17.11
C TYR A 170 4.04 -3.02 17.56
N ILE A 171 4.79 -3.74 16.74
CA ILE A 171 6.22 -3.96 16.95
C ILE A 171 6.97 -2.67 16.58
N PRO A 172 7.63 -2.00 17.55
CA PRO A 172 8.14 -0.64 17.35
C PRO A 172 9.54 -0.58 16.70
N ALA A 173 10.27 -1.70 16.67
CA ALA A 173 11.60 -1.84 16.09
C ALA A 173 11.87 -3.33 15.79
N ASP A 174 12.86 -3.63 14.95
CA ASP A 174 13.25 -5.03 14.72
C ASP A 174 13.90 -5.60 15.99
N ALA A 175 13.46 -6.78 16.40
CA ALA A 175 13.85 -7.37 17.67
C ALA A 175 14.01 -8.89 17.59
N ARG A 176 14.91 -9.42 18.42
CA ARG A 176 15.08 -10.87 18.65
C ARG A 176 14.27 -11.27 19.88
N ILE A 177 13.44 -12.31 19.74
CA ILE A 177 12.62 -12.81 20.84
C ILE A 177 13.51 -13.44 21.92
N ILE A 178 13.29 -13.05 23.18
CA ILE A 178 13.91 -13.66 24.37
C ILE A 178 12.96 -14.71 24.94
N GLU A 179 11.70 -14.32 25.16
CA GLU A 179 10.65 -15.16 25.72
C GLU A 179 9.32 -14.86 25.04
N GLU A 180 8.50 -15.89 24.86
CA GLU A 180 7.20 -15.84 24.20
C GLU A 180 6.20 -16.78 24.87
N PHE A 181 4.93 -16.39 24.83
CA PHE A 181 3.83 -17.24 25.26
C PHE A 181 2.76 -17.26 24.17
N SER A 182 2.73 -18.36 23.40
CA SER A 182 1.80 -18.59 22.29
C SER A 182 1.76 -17.41 21.31
N LEU A 183 2.92 -16.90 20.90
CA LEU A 183 3.02 -15.68 20.12
C LEU A 183 2.68 -15.92 18.64
N LYS A 184 1.76 -15.11 18.11
CA LYS A 184 1.46 -15.00 16.68
C LYS A 184 1.56 -13.55 16.23
N VAL A 185 2.16 -13.34 15.07
CA VAL A 185 2.43 -12.00 14.53
C VAL A 185 1.92 -11.90 13.11
N GLU A 186 1.20 -10.82 12.82
CA GLU A 186 0.79 -10.45 11.47
C GLU A 186 1.96 -9.78 10.73
N GLU A 187 2.59 -10.55 9.86
CA GLU A 187 3.74 -10.12 9.07
C GLU A 187 3.40 -9.84 7.61
N ALA A 188 2.10 -9.80 7.27
CA ALA A 188 1.57 -9.50 5.94
C ALA A 188 2.20 -8.22 5.35
N VAL A 189 2.47 -7.26 6.23
CA VAL A 189 3.12 -6.00 5.95
C VAL A 189 4.44 -6.20 5.20
N LEU A 190 5.33 -7.10 5.63
CA LEU A 190 6.67 -7.33 5.06
C LEU A 190 6.78 -8.60 4.20
N THR A 191 5.91 -9.58 4.42
CA THR A 191 5.99 -10.90 3.78
C THR A 191 4.90 -11.10 2.73
N GLY A 192 3.79 -10.36 2.82
CA GLY A 192 2.61 -10.53 1.98
C GLY A 192 1.71 -11.70 2.39
N GLU A 193 2.09 -12.46 3.41
CA GLU A 193 1.31 -13.61 3.87
C GLU A 193 0.23 -13.15 4.86
N SER A 194 -1.04 -13.45 4.54
CA SER A 194 -2.19 -13.01 5.36
C SER A 194 -2.43 -13.86 6.61
N VAL A 195 -1.77 -15.03 6.72
CA VAL A 195 -1.90 -15.89 7.90
C VAL A 195 -0.87 -15.44 8.94
N PRO A 196 -1.27 -15.19 10.20
CA PRO A 196 -0.33 -14.84 11.25
C PRO A 196 0.77 -15.91 11.43
N SER A 197 2.02 -15.48 11.46
CA SER A 197 3.19 -16.32 11.64
C SER A 197 3.33 -16.73 13.11
N GLU A 198 3.45 -18.02 13.38
CA GLU A 198 3.77 -18.54 14.72
C GLU A 198 5.24 -18.32 15.04
N LYS A 199 5.50 -17.76 16.22
CA LYS A 199 6.85 -17.38 16.64
C LYS A 199 7.38 -18.31 17.74
N ASP A 200 8.68 -18.54 17.70
CA ASP A 200 9.40 -19.42 18.64
C ASP A 200 10.78 -18.81 18.93
N ALA A 201 11.05 -18.46 20.19
CA ALA A 201 12.32 -17.86 20.58
C ALA A 201 13.51 -18.80 20.39
N GLN A 202 13.27 -20.11 20.51
CA GLN A 202 14.27 -21.18 20.42
C GLN A 202 14.45 -21.73 19.00
N ALA A 203 13.67 -21.24 18.03
CA ALA A 203 13.78 -21.70 16.65
C ALA A 203 15.20 -21.45 16.09
N GLN A 204 15.75 -22.50 15.48
CA GLN A 204 17.02 -22.45 14.76
C GLN A 204 16.78 -22.00 13.32
N VAL A 205 17.28 -20.81 12.99
CA VAL A 205 17.06 -20.19 11.67
C VAL A 205 18.38 -20.17 10.92
N ALA A 206 18.37 -20.58 9.65
CA ALA A 206 19.56 -20.53 8.80
C ALA A 206 19.97 -19.07 8.47
N ALA A 207 21.26 -18.83 8.30
CA ALA A 207 21.79 -17.49 7.98
C ALA A 207 21.15 -16.88 6.72
N ASN A 208 20.81 -17.70 5.73
CA ASN A 208 20.19 -17.32 4.47
C ASN A 208 18.66 -17.46 4.43
N ALA A 209 18.00 -17.64 5.58
CA ALA A 209 16.55 -17.77 5.63
C ALA A 209 15.86 -16.48 5.11
N PRO A 210 14.80 -16.61 4.29
CA PRO A 210 13.96 -15.48 3.91
C PRO A 210 13.27 -14.90 5.15
N LEU A 211 12.76 -13.67 5.01
CA LEU A 211 12.28 -12.86 6.14
C LEU A 211 11.14 -13.54 6.93
N GLY A 212 10.21 -14.19 6.22
CA GLY A 212 9.07 -14.93 6.80
C GLY A 212 9.46 -16.21 7.54
N ASP A 213 10.60 -16.82 7.22
CA ASP A 213 11.08 -18.06 7.86
C ASP A 213 11.88 -17.77 9.14
N ARG A 214 12.09 -16.49 9.49
CA ARG A 214 12.81 -16.12 10.73
C ARG A 214 11.83 -16.06 11.90
N PHE A 215 11.34 -17.23 12.30
CA PHE A 215 10.33 -17.39 13.38
C PHE A 215 10.77 -16.86 14.75
N ASN A 216 12.06 -16.59 14.90
CA ASN A 216 12.69 -16.15 16.13
C ASN A 216 12.91 -14.62 16.19
N MET A 217 12.47 -13.89 15.14
CA MET A 217 12.54 -12.44 14.99
C MET A 217 11.15 -11.80 14.96
N LEU A 218 11.13 -10.53 15.35
CA LEU A 218 10.01 -9.58 15.25
C LEU A 218 10.47 -8.37 14.43
N TYR A 219 9.57 -7.81 13.62
CA TYR A 219 9.91 -6.74 12.69
C TYR A 219 9.08 -5.48 12.90
N SER A 220 9.74 -4.33 12.78
CA SER A 220 9.12 -3.01 12.91
C SER A 220 7.91 -2.86 11.98
N GLY A 221 6.79 -2.40 12.52
CA GLY A 221 5.54 -2.13 11.78
C GLY A 221 4.60 -3.33 11.62
N CYS A 222 5.00 -4.53 12.08
CA CYS A 222 4.11 -5.69 12.19
C CYS A 222 3.27 -5.63 13.50
N ILE A 223 2.18 -6.39 13.56
CA ILE A 223 1.24 -6.38 14.70
C ILE A 223 1.26 -7.74 15.40
N VAL A 224 1.27 -7.74 16.73
CA VAL A 224 1.06 -8.98 17.49
C VAL A 224 -0.43 -9.32 17.49
N SER A 225 -0.82 -10.41 16.84
CA SER A 225 -2.23 -10.82 16.77
C SER A 225 -2.65 -11.66 17.97
N TYR A 226 -1.72 -12.41 18.57
CA TYR A 226 -2.00 -13.27 19.72
C TYR A 226 -0.74 -13.51 20.56
N GLY A 227 -0.94 -13.74 21.86
CA GLY A 227 0.13 -14.06 22.81
C GLY A 227 0.87 -12.84 23.36
N THR A 228 2.01 -13.10 23.98
CA THR A 228 2.90 -12.07 24.54
C THR A 228 4.35 -12.39 24.25
N ALA A 229 5.20 -11.36 24.20
CA ALA A 229 6.62 -11.50 23.94
C ALA A 229 7.45 -10.51 24.75
N LYS A 230 8.65 -10.97 25.14
CA LYS A 230 9.76 -10.16 25.60
C LYS A 230 10.87 -10.29 24.57
N ALA A 231 11.36 -9.18 24.04
CA ALA A 231 12.31 -9.18 22.94
C ALA A 231 13.38 -8.09 23.11
N ILE A 232 14.57 -8.32 22.57
CA ILE A 232 15.67 -7.35 22.52
C ILE A 232 15.72 -6.68 21.16
N VAL A 233 15.74 -5.34 21.14
CA VAL A 233 15.83 -4.55 19.91
C VAL A 233 17.19 -4.77 19.25
N THR A 234 17.20 -5.21 18.00
CA THR A 234 18.42 -5.48 17.22
C THR A 234 18.71 -4.40 16.21
N ALA A 235 17.67 -3.76 15.66
CA ALA A 235 17.83 -2.67 14.69
C ALA A 235 16.70 -1.63 14.80
N THR A 236 17.06 -0.36 14.62
CA THR A 236 16.15 0.79 14.72
C THR A 236 16.26 1.68 13.47
N GLY A 237 15.19 2.43 13.19
CA GLY A 237 15.11 3.42 12.12
C GLY A 237 15.52 2.84 10.76
N MET A 238 16.43 3.52 10.06
CA MET A 238 16.92 3.12 8.74
C MET A 238 17.68 1.78 8.70
N ASN A 239 18.09 1.23 9.85
CA ASN A 239 18.79 -0.06 9.90
C ASN A 239 17.84 -1.26 10.00
N SER A 240 16.55 -1.03 10.31
CA SER A 240 15.52 -2.08 10.32
C SER A 240 15.24 -2.60 8.91
N GLU A 241 14.58 -3.75 8.76
CA GLU A 241 14.11 -4.27 7.48
C GLU A 241 13.17 -3.27 6.79
N MET A 242 12.30 -2.62 7.57
CA MET A 242 11.46 -1.52 7.09
C MET A 242 12.28 -0.32 6.61
N GLY A 243 13.37 0.00 7.29
CA GLY A 243 14.34 1.04 6.91
C GLY A 243 15.11 0.72 5.63
N LYS A 244 15.45 -0.54 5.38
CA LYS A 244 16.08 -0.98 4.13
C LYS A 244 15.14 -0.78 2.94
N ILE A 245 13.85 -1.09 3.13
CA ILE A 245 12.83 -0.83 2.12
C ILE A 245 12.71 0.68 1.88
N ALA A 246 12.68 1.50 2.93
CA ALA A 246 12.70 2.96 2.80
C ALA A 246 13.91 3.48 2.00
N HIS A 247 15.11 2.92 2.21
CA HIS A 247 16.31 3.31 1.45
C HIS A 247 16.22 2.93 -0.04
N LEU A 248 15.59 1.79 -0.38
CA LEU A 248 15.34 1.44 -1.77
C LEU A 248 14.42 2.48 -2.45
N LEU A 249 13.41 2.99 -1.71
CA LEU A 249 12.51 4.03 -2.20
C LEU A 249 13.19 5.39 -2.43
N GLU A 250 14.21 5.73 -1.64
CA GLU A 250 14.98 6.99 -1.81
C GLU A 250 15.86 6.98 -3.07
N SER A 251 16.22 5.81 -3.59
CA SER A 251 17.12 5.70 -4.74
C SER A 251 16.46 5.98 -6.10
N GLU A 252 15.13 6.09 -6.15
CA GLU A 252 14.38 6.47 -7.34
C GLU A 252 14.32 8.01 -7.47
N THR A 253 14.97 8.54 -8.50
CA THR A 253 15.02 9.98 -8.77
C THR A 253 13.72 10.45 -9.43
N GLU A 254 13.05 11.43 -8.82
CA GLU A 254 11.82 12.01 -9.38
C GLU A 254 12.14 12.83 -10.64
N GLY A 255 11.47 12.50 -11.75
CA GLY A 255 11.50 13.25 -13.00
C GLY A 255 10.53 14.45 -13.01
N PRO A 256 10.66 15.38 -13.98
CA PRO A 256 9.73 16.51 -14.13
C PRO A 256 8.34 16.04 -14.56
N THR A 257 7.29 16.67 -14.02
CA THR A 257 5.89 16.31 -14.34
C THR A 257 5.51 16.65 -15.78
N PRO A 258 4.47 16.00 -16.36
CA PRO A 258 3.99 16.33 -17.70
C PRO A 258 3.71 17.82 -17.96
N LEU A 259 3.05 18.53 -17.06
CA LEU A 259 2.76 19.97 -17.15
C LEU A 259 4.03 20.78 -16.98
N GLN A 260 4.95 20.41 -16.08
CA GLN A 260 6.24 21.08 -16.00
C GLN A 260 6.98 21.00 -17.33
N GLN A 261 6.99 19.82 -17.97
CA GLN A 261 7.58 19.66 -19.30
C GLN A 261 6.87 20.54 -20.35
N LYS A 262 5.53 20.60 -20.34
CA LYS A 262 4.75 21.45 -21.26
C LYS A 262 4.98 22.95 -21.02
N LEU A 263 5.05 23.38 -19.77
CA LEU A 263 5.32 24.77 -19.37
C LEU A 263 6.74 25.18 -19.75
N GLN A 264 7.74 24.29 -19.59
CA GLN A 264 9.10 24.54 -20.06
C GLN A 264 9.17 24.67 -21.58
N MET A 265 8.43 23.83 -22.33
CA MET A 265 8.35 23.97 -23.79
C MET A 265 7.70 25.30 -24.19
N LEU A 266 6.60 25.69 -23.53
CA LEU A 266 5.95 26.98 -23.72
C LEU A 266 6.93 28.13 -23.46
N GLY A 267 7.64 28.10 -22.33
CA GLY A 267 8.66 29.08 -21.98
C GLY A 267 9.78 29.16 -23.02
N LYS A 268 10.26 28.02 -23.54
CA LYS A 268 11.24 27.99 -24.63
C LYS A 268 10.70 28.65 -25.91
N TYR A 269 9.47 28.34 -26.32
CA TYR A 269 8.85 28.96 -27.51
C TYR A 269 8.71 30.47 -27.35
N MET A 270 8.23 30.93 -26.18
CA MET A 270 8.13 32.36 -25.88
C MET A 270 9.50 33.03 -25.86
N GLY A 271 10.50 32.40 -25.26
CA GLY A 271 11.88 32.89 -25.24
C GLY A 271 12.44 33.07 -26.65
N PHE A 272 12.29 32.07 -27.53
CA PHE A 272 12.73 32.18 -28.94
C PHE A 272 11.97 33.26 -29.71
N LEU A 273 10.65 33.39 -29.49
CA LEU A 273 9.85 34.45 -30.11
C LEU A 273 10.32 35.84 -29.67
N ALA A 274 10.53 36.04 -28.36
CA ALA A 274 11.03 37.30 -27.80
C ALA A 274 12.41 37.66 -28.36
N LEU A 275 13.32 36.69 -28.46
CA LEU A 275 14.65 36.87 -29.04
C LEU A 275 14.59 37.24 -30.53
N GLY A 276 13.65 36.63 -31.27
CA GLY A 276 13.37 36.98 -32.66
C GLY A 276 12.89 38.42 -32.81
N VAL A 277 11.95 38.87 -31.97
CA VAL A 277 11.47 40.26 -31.98
C VAL A 277 12.59 41.23 -31.58
N CYS A 278 13.40 40.89 -30.59
CA CYS A 278 14.57 41.68 -30.20
C CYS A 278 15.56 41.84 -31.35
N ALA A 279 15.83 40.77 -32.11
CA ALA A 279 16.70 40.83 -33.28
C ALA A 279 16.13 41.76 -34.36
N VAL A 280 14.82 41.69 -34.63
CA VAL A 280 14.15 42.60 -35.59
C VAL A 280 14.26 44.06 -35.16
N ILE A 281 13.97 44.38 -33.89
CA ILE A 281 14.13 45.73 -33.33
C ILE A 281 15.59 46.17 -33.43
N PHE A 282 16.53 45.26 -33.18
CA PHE A 282 17.95 45.56 -33.26
C PHE A 282 18.37 46.01 -34.66
N PHE A 283 17.95 45.30 -35.70
CA PHE A 283 18.21 45.68 -37.09
C PHE A 283 17.51 46.98 -37.50
N ILE A 284 16.26 47.17 -37.10
CA ILE A 284 15.52 48.42 -37.36
C ILE A 284 16.19 49.61 -36.68
N GLY A 285 16.64 49.42 -35.43
CA GLY A 285 17.30 50.46 -34.65
C GLY A 285 18.64 50.88 -35.25
N LEU A 286 19.43 49.91 -35.70
CA LEU A 286 20.66 50.17 -36.45
C LEU A 286 20.37 50.94 -37.75
N ALA A 287 19.36 50.51 -38.52
CA ALA A 287 18.96 51.16 -39.75
C ALA A 287 18.43 52.59 -39.52
N SER A 288 17.85 52.86 -38.35
CA SER A 288 17.33 54.17 -37.94
C SER A 288 18.39 55.08 -37.32
N GLY A 289 19.62 54.61 -37.16
CA GLY A 289 20.72 55.37 -36.58
C GLY A 289 20.68 55.54 -35.05
N MET A 290 19.93 54.70 -34.34
CA MET A 290 19.89 54.71 -32.87
C MET A 290 21.22 54.23 -32.28
N LYS A 291 21.54 54.68 -31.05
CA LYS A 291 22.72 54.20 -30.34
C LYS A 291 22.55 52.73 -29.97
N LEU A 292 23.63 51.94 -30.06
CA LEU A 292 23.61 50.51 -29.73
C LEU A 292 23.05 50.24 -28.33
N VAL A 293 23.35 51.13 -27.39
CA VAL A 293 22.87 51.09 -26.00
C VAL A 293 21.36 51.27 -25.92
N GLU A 294 20.79 52.27 -26.61
CA GLU A 294 19.35 52.51 -26.63
C GLU A 294 18.60 51.32 -27.25
N ILE A 295 19.14 50.76 -28.34
CA ILE A 295 18.59 49.56 -28.98
C ILE A 295 18.59 48.38 -28.01
N PHE A 296 19.69 48.17 -27.30
CA PHE A 296 19.83 47.10 -26.32
C PHE A 296 18.85 47.27 -25.16
N MET A 297 18.70 48.48 -24.63
CA MET A 297 17.75 48.78 -23.54
C MET A 297 16.30 48.53 -23.96
N ILE A 298 15.91 48.92 -25.18
CA ILE A 298 14.58 48.62 -25.72
C ILE A 298 14.37 47.11 -25.85
N ALA A 299 15.38 46.38 -26.35
CA ALA A 299 15.31 44.92 -26.50
C ALA A 299 15.16 44.22 -25.13
N VAL A 300 15.94 44.63 -24.13
CA VAL A 300 15.85 44.08 -22.76
C VAL A 300 14.48 44.39 -22.13
N ALA A 301 13.98 45.62 -22.24
CA ALA A 301 12.68 46.00 -21.70
C ALA A 301 11.53 45.19 -22.34
N LEU A 302 11.60 44.96 -23.65
CA LEU A 302 10.63 44.12 -24.35
C LEU A 302 10.75 42.65 -23.95
N ALA A 303 11.98 42.14 -23.84
CA ALA A 303 12.23 40.77 -23.41
C ALA A 303 11.68 40.50 -22.01
N VAL A 304 11.90 41.42 -21.06
CA VAL A 304 11.31 41.36 -19.70
C VAL A 304 9.78 41.36 -19.78
N SER A 305 9.20 42.26 -20.58
CA SER A 305 7.74 42.39 -20.71
C SER A 305 7.06 41.16 -21.30
N ALA A 306 7.79 40.34 -22.06
CA ALA A 306 7.28 39.12 -22.66
C ALA A 306 7.25 37.92 -21.69
N ILE A 307 7.85 38.03 -20.50
CA ILE A 307 7.95 36.92 -19.55
C ILE A 307 6.65 36.84 -18.74
N PRO A 308 5.92 35.70 -18.77
CA PRO A 308 4.70 35.53 -17.99
C PRO A 308 5.05 35.14 -16.55
N GLU A 309 5.58 36.10 -15.78
CA GLU A 309 6.06 35.90 -14.40
C GLU A 309 4.96 35.40 -13.44
N GLY A 310 3.70 35.70 -13.74
CA GLY A 310 2.54 35.21 -12.97
C GLY A 310 2.19 33.75 -13.22
N LEU A 311 2.77 33.10 -14.23
CA LEU A 311 2.34 31.77 -14.65
C LEU A 311 2.64 30.67 -13.60
N PRO A 312 3.86 30.57 -13.02
CA PRO A 312 4.12 29.58 -11.97
C PRO A 312 3.22 29.78 -10.75
N ALA A 313 2.99 31.04 -10.35
CA ALA A 313 2.17 31.40 -9.20
C ALA A 313 0.71 30.92 -9.37
N ILE A 314 0.12 31.20 -10.54
CA ILE A 314 -1.25 30.79 -10.85
C ILE A 314 -1.36 29.26 -10.89
N VAL A 315 -0.41 28.58 -11.54
CA VAL A 315 -0.40 27.11 -11.61
C VAL A 315 -0.40 26.52 -10.20
N THR A 316 0.47 27.01 -9.32
CA THR A 316 0.54 26.56 -7.92
C THR A 316 -0.75 26.82 -7.14
N ILE A 317 -1.38 28.00 -7.29
CA ILE A 317 -2.65 28.31 -6.63
C ILE A 317 -3.78 27.39 -7.12
N VAL A 318 -3.87 27.17 -8.44
CA VAL A 318 -4.91 26.32 -9.04
C VAL A 318 -4.72 24.86 -8.62
N LEU A 319 -3.47 24.37 -8.56
CA LEU A 319 -3.15 23.04 -8.03
C LEU A 319 -3.49 22.91 -6.54
N ALA A 320 -3.17 23.91 -5.71
CA ALA A 320 -3.49 23.90 -4.28
C ALA A 320 -5.01 23.90 -4.02
N MET A 321 -5.77 24.69 -4.78
CA MET A 321 -7.25 24.63 -4.75
C MET A 321 -7.77 23.24 -5.16
N GLY A 322 -7.08 22.60 -6.10
CA GLY A 322 -7.33 21.23 -6.52
C GLY A 322 -7.14 20.21 -5.40
N VAL A 323 -6.00 20.25 -4.71
CA VAL A 323 -5.72 19.43 -3.52
C VAL A 323 -6.83 19.58 -2.48
N GLN A 324 -7.26 20.81 -2.21
CA GLN A 324 -8.30 21.05 -1.21
C GLN A 324 -9.66 20.42 -1.61
N ARG A 325 -9.99 20.38 -2.91
CA ARG A 325 -11.19 19.70 -3.40
C ARG A 325 -11.08 18.18 -3.34
N MET A 326 -9.90 17.63 -3.65
CA MET A 326 -9.62 16.19 -3.54
C MET A 326 -9.69 15.72 -2.09
N ALA A 327 -9.10 16.47 -1.15
CA ALA A 327 -9.12 16.13 0.27
C ALA A 327 -10.53 16.07 0.85
N ARG A 328 -11.45 16.94 0.39
CA ARG A 328 -12.87 16.89 0.77
C ARG A 328 -13.61 15.66 0.25
N ARG A 329 -13.02 14.93 -0.69
CA ARG A 329 -13.52 13.66 -1.24
C ARG A 329 -12.56 12.51 -0.88
N ASN A 330 -12.00 12.52 0.33
CA ASN A 330 -11.19 11.43 0.87
C ASN A 330 -9.87 11.14 0.13
N ALA A 331 -9.44 12.01 -0.80
CA ALA A 331 -8.16 11.89 -1.51
C ALA A 331 -7.15 12.91 -0.96
N ILE A 332 -6.31 12.50 -0.02
CA ILE A 332 -5.24 13.34 0.53
C ILE A 332 -4.04 13.29 -0.40
N ILE A 333 -3.75 14.41 -1.05
CA ILE A 333 -2.58 14.53 -1.92
C ILE A 333 -1.36 14.87 -1.06
N ARG A 334 -0.25 14.16 -1.25
CA ARG A 334 1.03 14.39 -0.55
C ARG A 334 2.01 15.25 -1.34
N LYS A 335 1.83 15.36 -2.66
CA LYS A 335 2.65 16.22 -3.53
C LYS A 335 1.78 16.95 -4.55
N LEU A 336 2.00 18.26 -4.73
CA LEU A 336 1.21 19.06 -5.68
C LEU A 336 1.30 18.55 -7.12
N SER A 337 2.46 18.01 -7.51
CA SER A 337 2.70 17.36 -8.80
C SER A 337 1.74 16.20 -9.08
N ALA A 338 1.32 15.48 -8.04
CA ALA A 338 0.47 14.30 -8.18
C ALA A 338 -0.92 14.65 -8.73
N VAL A 339 -1.46 15.82 -8.37
CA VAL A 339 -2.77 16.30 -8.87
C VAL A 339 -2.82 16.30 -10.39
N GLU A 340 -1.72 16.75 -10.99
CA GLU A 340 -1.58 16.97 -12.41
C GLU A 340 -1.31 15.66 -13.16
N THR A 341 -0.37 14.86 -12.65
CA THR A 341 -0.11 13.52 -13.20
C THR A 341 -1.40 12.67 -13.17
N LEU A 342 -2.28 12.88 -12.19
CA LEU A 342 -3.49 12.07 -12.01
C LEU A 342 -4.54 12.40 -13.07
N GLY A 343 -4.63 13.68 -13.45
CA GLY A 343 -5.44 14.09 -14.59
C GLY A 343 -5.00 13.42 -15.89
N SER A 344 -3.72 13.11 -16.01
CA SER A 344 -3.12 12.52 -17.22
C SER A 344 -3.05 10.99 -17.17
N ALA A 345 -3.48 10.35 -16.09
CA ALA A 345 -3.46 8.90 -15.94
C ALA A 345 -4.25 8.20 -17.06
N SER A 346 -3.60 7.22 -17.69
CA SER A 346 -4.16 6.38 -18.77
C SER A 346 -4.28 4.92 -18.37
N VAL A 347 -3.59 4.48 -17.32
CA VAL A 347 -3.66 3.13 -16.76
C VAL A 347 -3.81 3.24 -15.23
N ILE A 348 -4.70 2.44 -14.66
CA ILE A 348 -4.80 2.30 -13.20
C ILE A 348 -4.59 0.83 -12.85
N CYS A 349 -3.43 0.54 -12.27
CA CYS A 349 -3.09 -0.73 -11.65
C CYS A 349 -3.64 -0.74 -10.22
N SER A 350 -4.56 -1.65 -9.92
CA SER A 350 -5.17 -1.77 -8.60
C SER A 350 -4.88 -3.12 -7.98
N ASP A 351 -4.57 -3.12 -6.68
CA ASP A 351 -4.73 -4.35 -5.89
C ASP A 351 -6.22 -4.71 -5.79
N LYS A 352 -6.50 -6.00 -5.61
CA LYS A 352 -7.84 -6.55 -5.47
C LYS A 352 -8.34 -6.42 -4.04
N THR A 353 -7.60 -6.98 -3.08
CA THR A 353 -8.07 -7.11 -1.69
C THR A 353 -8.11 -5.75 -1.02
N GLY A 354 -9.22 -5.43 -0.34
CA GLY A 354 -9.38 -4.16 0.39
C GLY A 354 -9.67 -2.94 -0.49
N THR A 355 -9.16 -2.91 -1.72
CA THR A 355 -9.35 -1.80 -2.67
C THR A 355 -10.57 -2.00 -3.59
N LEU A 356 -10.62 -3.11 -4.32
CA LEU A 356 -11.75 -3.45 -5.21
C LEU A 356 -12.81 -4.28 -4.49
N THR A 357 -12.41 -5.04 -3.48
CA THR A 357 -13.29 -5.85 -2.63
C THR A 357 -13.44 -5.26 -1.24
N LYS A 358 -14.41 -5.78 -0.49
CA LYS A 358 -14.67 -5.33 0.89
C LYS A 358 -13.65 -5.85 1.91
N ASN A 359 -12.78 -6.79 1.51
CA ASN A 359 -11.94 -7.59 2.40
C ASN A 359 -12.77 -8.24 3.51
N GLN A 360 -13.97 -8.72 3.15
CA GLN A 360 -14.94 -9.27 4.09
C GLN A 360 -15.56 -10.51 3.46
N MET A 361 -15.13 -11.68 3.92
CA MET A 361 -15.67 -12.95 3.44
C MET A 361 -17.18 -13.00 3.67
N THR A 362 -17.94 -13.28 2.61
CA THR A 362 -19.40 -13.26 2.61
C THR A 362 -19.91 -14.58 2.04
N LEU A 363 -20.75 -15.29 2.80
CA LEU A 363 -21.47 -16.45 2.29
C LEU A 363 -22.54 -15.97 1.29
N VAL A 364 -22.42 -16.41 0.05
CA VAL A 364 -23.26 -15.93 -1.06
C VAL A 364 -24.26 -16.96 -1.54
N LYS A 365 -23.88 -18.25 -1.57
CA LYS A 365 -24.75 -19.33 -2.02
C LYS A 365 -24.66 -20.53 -1.11
N VAL A 366 -25.77 -21.25 -1.02
CA VAL A 366 -25.85 -22.55 -0.33
C VAL A 366 -26.53 -23.56 -1.23
N TYR A 367 -25.93 -24.74 -1.33
CA TYR A 367 -26.57 -25.93 -1.88
C TYR A 367 -27.06 -26.80 -0.73
N ALA A 368 -28.34 -27.17 -0.73
CA ALA A 368 -28.93 -28.09 0.25
C ALA A 368 -29.19 -29.45 -0.40
N ALA A 369 -28.49 -30.49 0.07
CA ALA A 369 -28.53 -31.82 -0.52
C ALA A 369 -29.86 -32.55 -0.28
N ASP A 370 -30.60 -32.19 0.77
CA ASP A 370 -31.89 -32.79 1.11
C ASP A 370 -33.03 -32.42 0.14
N THR A 371 -32.94 -31.21 -0.41
CA THR A 371 -33.94 -30.60 -1.29
C THR A 371 -33.44 -30.45 -2.72
N GLY A 372 -32.13 -30.59 -2.94
CA GLY A 372 -31.50 -30.38 -4.24
C GLY A 372 -31.48 -28.91 -4.67
N LEU A 373 -31.77 -27.98 -3.77
CA LEU A 373 -31.89 -26.55 -4.06
C LEU A 373 -30.56 -25.84 -3.91
N VAL A 374 -30.31 -24.89 -4.81
CA VAL A 374 -29.25 -23.89 -4.69
C VAL A 374 -29.90 -22.53 -4.56
N GLU A 375 -29.57 -21.81 -3.50
CA GLU A 375 -30.10 -20.46 -3.26
C GLU A 375 -28.99 -19.46 -2.98
N ASP A 376 -29.19 -18.23 -3.44
CA ASP A 376 -28.46 -17.07 -2.95
C ASP A 376 -28.90 -16.75 -1.52
N ILE A 377 -27.95 -16.36 -0.66
CA ILE A 377 -28.25 -15.97 0.71
C ILE A 377 -29.06 -14.69 0.73
N GLN A 378 -30.26 -14.77 1.31
CA GLN A 378 -31.21 -13.68 1.49
C GLN A 378 -31.80 -13.74 2.91
N ALA A 379 -32.71 -12.83 3.27
CA ALA A 379 -33.30 -12.80 4.61
C ALA A 379 -34.27 -13.97 4.89
N HIS A 380 -34.80 -14.62 3.85
CA HIS A 380 -35.85 -15.63 3.95
C HIS A 380 -35.60 -16.81 2.99
N ASN A 381 -34.51 -17.54 3.21
CA ASN A 381 -34.20 -18.75 2.43
C ASN A 381 -35.12 -19.93 2.78
N SER A 382 -35.17 -20.94 1.90
CA SER A 382 -36.01 -22.12 2.10
C SER A 382 -35.62 -22.94 3.35
N PRO A 383 -36.54 -23.78 3.88
CA PRO A 383 -36.25 -24.60 5.06
C PRO A 383 -35.01 -25.50 4.93
N GLY A 384 -34.73 -26.04 3.74
CA GLY A 384 -33.54 -26.87 3.50
C GLY A 384 -32.25 -26.06 3.67
N VAL A 385 -32.16 -24.88 3.05
CA VAL A 385 -31.01 -23.97 3.20
C VAL A 385 -30.86 -23.48 4.63
N ARG A 386 -31.96 -23.11 5.30
CA ARG A 386 -31.94 -22.69 6.72
C ARG A 386 -31.41 -23.81 7.63
N LYS A 387 -31.71 -25.07 7.33
CA LYS A 387 -31.17 -26.22 8.06
C LYS A 387 -29.66 -26.38 7.86
N VAL A 388 -29.16 -26.21 6.64
CA VAL A 388 -27.71 -26.20 6.37
C VAL A 388 -27.02 -25.05 7.12
N LEU A 389 -27.59 -23.85 7.10
CA LEU A 389 -27.06 -22.69 7.83
C LEU A 389 -27.04 -22.92 9.35
N GLN A 390 -28.10 -23.49 9.90
CA GLN A 390 -28.20 -23.83 11.32
C GLN A 390 -27.05 -24.76 11.75
N TYR A 391 -26.84 -25.85 11.02
CA TYR A 391 -25.81 -26.83 11.33
C TYR A 391 -24.40 -26.25 11.15
N ALA A 392 -24.19 -25.48 10.08
CA ALA A 392 -22.92 -24.79 9.85
C ALA A 392 -22.60 -23.77 10.97
N THR A 393 -23.62 -23.08 11.49
CA THR A 393 -23.49 -22.11 12.59
C THR A 393 -23.18 -22.78 13.92
N LEU A 394 -23.82 -23.90 14.23
CA LEU A 394 -23.52 -24.71 15.43
C LEU A 394 -22.08 -25.24 15.41
N CYS A 395 -21.57 -25.56 14.22
CA CYS A 395 -20.19 -25.96 13.98
C CYS A 395 -19.30 -24.75 13.65
N SER A 396 -19.48 -23.59 14.28
CA SER A 396 -18.62 -22.41 14.11
C SER A 396 -18.27 -21.76 15.45
N ASP A 397 -17.06 -21.21 15.55
CA ASP A 397 -16.52 -20.51 16.71
C ASP A 397 -16.51 -18.99 16.52
N GLY A 398 -16.46 -18.53 15.26
CA GLY A 398 -16.60 -17.12 14.91
C GLY A 398 -17.91 -16.50 15.45
N ARG A 399 -17.87 -15.21 15.75
CA ARG A 399 -19.00 -14.43 16.27
C ARG A 399 -19.23 -13.17 15.45
N VAL A 400 -20.46 -12.69 15.50
CA VAL A 400 -20.87 -11.44 14.87
C VAL A 400 -21.59 -10.58 15.91
N GLU A 401 -21.04 -9.40 16.15
CA GLU A 401 -21.57 -8.41 17.09
C GLU A 401 -21.98 -7.13 16.35
N PHE A 402 -22.74 -6.25 17.00
CA PHE A 402 -23.12 -4.95 16.44
C PHE A 402 -22.67 -3.84 17.37
N GLU A 403 -21.73 -3.02 16.89
CA GLU A 403 -21.35 -1.78 17.56
C GLU A 403 -21.80 -0.59 16.71
N GLN A 404 -22.55 0.34 17.31
CA GLN A 404 -23.05 1.55 16.64
C GLN A 404 -23.80 1.26 15.33
N GLY A 405 -24.45 0.10 15.21
CA GLY A 405 -25.17 -0.33 14.02
C GLY A 405 -24.29 -0.91 12.91
N LYS A 406 -22.98 -1.07 13.12
CA LYS A 406 -22.06 -1.74 12.20
C LYS A 406 -21.78 -3.17 12.69
N GLU A 407 -21.78 -4.12 11.75
CA GLU A 407 -21.46 -5.52 11.99
C GLU A 407 -19.95 -5.67 12.25
N ILE A 408 -19.59 -6.24 13.40
CA ILE A 408 -18.21 -6.57 13.79
C ILE A 408 -18.07 -8.08 13.77
N HIS A 409 -17.09 -8.56 13.01
CA HIS A 409 -16.78 -9.98 12.86
C HIS A 409 -15.59 -10.32 13.77
N ILE A 410 -15.78 -11.28 14.67
CA ILE A 410 -14.77 -11.70 15.65
C ILE A 410 -14.44 -13.17 15.38
N GLY A 411 -13.18 -13.46 15.06
CA GLY A 411 -12.69 -14.80 14.71
C GLY A 411 -12.47 -14.99 13.22
N ASP A 412 -12.42 -16.24 12.77
CA ASP A 412 -12.08 -16.58 11.38
C ASP A 412 -13.10 -15.98 10.37
N PRO A 413 -12.65 -15.32 9.28
CA PRO A 413 -13.54 -14.71 8.29
C PRO A 413 -14.49 -15.70 7.62
N THR A 414 -14.04 -16.93 7.38
CA THR A 414 -14.88 -17.97 6.75
C THR A 414 -16.01 -18.37 7.71
N GLU A 415 -15.74 -18.51 9.00
CA GLU A 415 -16.76 -18.84 10.00
C GLU A 415 -17.73 -17.69 10.27
N THR A 416 -17.21 -16.48 10.48
CA THR A 416 -18.05 -15.31 10.75
C THR A 416 -18.97 -14.99 9.56
N SER A 417 -18.57 -15.33 8.32
CA SER A 417 -19.44 -15.22 7.14
C SER A 417 -20.67 -16.15 7.19
N ILE A 418 -20.52 -17.35 7.76
CA ILE A 418 -21.60 -18.33 7.95
C ILE A 418 -22.55 -17.81 9.03
N VAL A 419 -21.99 -17.33 10.16
CA VAL A 419 -22.76 -16.78 11.28
C VAL A 419 -23.57 -15.55 10.86
N SER A 420 -22.96 -14.64 10.08
CA SER A 420 -23.65 -13.48 9.50
C SER A 420 -24.83 -13.90 8.60
N ALA A 421 -24.63 -14.89 7.73
CA ALA A 421 -25.68 -15.40 6.86
C ALA A 421 -26.83 -16.10 7.62
N ALA A 422 -26.50 -16.81 8.68
CA ALA A 422 -27.49 -17.41 9.58
C ALA A 422 -28.30 -16.35 10.33
N LEU A 423 -27.64 -15.31 10.85
CA LEU A 423 -28.30 -14.20 11.52
C LEU A 423 -29.28 -13.48 10.59
N LYS A 424 -28.91 -13.25 9.32
CA LYS A 424 -29.82 -12.69 8.30
C LYS A 424 -31.07 -13.53 8.08
N ASN A 425 -30.99 -14.85 8.30
CA ASN A 425 -32.10 -15.81 8.22
C ASN A 425 -32.84 -16.00 9.56
N GLY A 426 -32.62 -15.11 10.53
CA GLY A 426 -33.25 -15.17 11.85
C GLY A 426 -32.72 -16.31 12.73
N LEU A 427 -31.50 -16.79 12.47
CA LEU A 427 -30.83 -17.84 13.24
C LEU A 427 -29.70 -17.23 14.06
N ALA A 428 -30.03 -16.70 15.23
CA ALA A 428 -29.03 -16.13 16.14
C ALA A 428 -28.17 -17.26 16.76
N GLN A 429 -26.84 -17.13 16.66
CA GLN A 429 -25.89 -18.15 17.12
C GLN A 429 -26.05 -18.45 18.63
N ASP A 430 -26.21 -17.43 19.46
CA ASP A 430 -26.40 -17.60 20.91
C ASP A 430 -27.69 -18.37 21.25
N GLU A 431 -28.78 -18.10 20.51
CA GLU A 431 -30.03 -18.82 20.68
C GLU A 431 -29.89 -20.28 20.23
N LEU A 432 -29.26 -20.51 19.08
CA LEU A 432 -28.97 -21.85 18.58
C LEU A 432 -28.12 -22.65 19.56
N ASN A 433 -27.05 -22.08 20.08
CA ASN A 433 -26.17 -22.73 21.05
C ASN A 433 -26.87 -23.00 22.39
N ARG A 434 -27.87 -22.19 22.77
CA ARG A 434 -28.69 -22.42 23.96
C ARG A 434 -29.68 -23.57 23.76
N ILE A 435 -30.32 -23.63 22.59
CA ILE A 435 -31.32 -24.67 22.26
C ILE A 435 -30.62 -26.01 21.96
N TYR A 436 -29.47 -25.95 21.29
CA TYR A 436 -28.70 -27.11 20.82
C TYR A 436 -27.27 -27.09 21.38
N PRO A 437 -27.10 -27.33 22.69
CA PRO A 437 -25.83 -27.17 23.36
C PRO A 437 -24.75 -28.09 22.75
N ARG A 438 -23.55 -27.51 22.57
CA ARG A 438 -22.35 -28.23 22.15
C ARG A 438 -21.84 -29.06 23.33
N LEU A 439 -21.71 -30.37 23.10
CA LEU A 439 -21.29 -31.37 24.08
C LEU A 439 -19.78 -31.61 24.03
N ASP A 440 -19.21 -31.62 22.82
CA ASP A 440 -17.78 -31.83 22.59
C ASP A 440 -17.36 -31.30 21.20
N GLN A 441 -16.06 -31.23 20.92
CA GLN A 441 -15.54 -30.74 19.64
C GLN A 441 -14.16 -31.27 19.27
N LEU A 442 -13.89 -31.25 17.96
CA LEU A 442 -12.54 -31.25 17.40
C LEU A 442 -12.35 -29.90 16.67
N PRO A 443 -11.52 -28.98 17.20
CA PRO A 443 -11.28 -27.67 16.59
C PRO A 443 -10.61 -27.83 15.22
N PHE A 444 -10.76 -26.86 14.33
CA PHE A 444 -10.17 -26.93 12.99
C PHE A 444 -8.67 -27.24 13.05
N ASP A 445 -8.22 -28.14 12.18
CA ASP A 445 -6.81 -28.49 12.03
C ASP A 445 -6.46 -28.56 10.54
N SER A 446 -5.29 -28.01 10.20
CA SER A 446 -4.85 -27.80 8.82
C SER A 446 -4.46 -29.09 8.10
N ASP A 447 -4.02 -30.12 8.83
CA ASP A 447 -3.67 -31.42 8.26
C ASP A 447 -4.94 -32.16 7.83
N ARG A 448 -5.96 -32.13 8.69
CA ARG A 448 -7.26 -32.77 8.41
C ARG A 448 -8.21 -31.90 7.59
N LYS A 449 -8.04 -30.58 7.56
CA LYS A 449 -8.85 -29.58 6.83
C LYS A 449 -10.35 -29.60 7.16
N LEU A 450 -10.69 -30.03 8.37
CA LEU A 450 -12.05 -30.23 8.87
C LEU A 450 -12.19 -29.58 10.26
N MET A 451 -13.42 -29.29 10.66
CA MET A 451 -13.85 -28.93 12.01
C MET A 451 -15.08 -29.76 12.37
N THR A 452 -15.13 -30.24 13.61
CA THR A 452 -16.20 -31.14 14.06
C THR A 452 -16.74 -30.70 15.40
N THR A 453 -18.06 -30.73 15.55
CA THR A 453 -18.75 -30.47 16.82
C THR A 453 -19.78 -31.55 17.08
N ILE A 454 -20.03 -31.85 18.35
CA ILE A 454 -21.11 -32.72 18.79
C ILE A 454 -22.14 -31.86 19.49
N ASN A 455 -23.38 -31.85 19.02
CA ASN A 455 -24.46 -31.05 19.59
C ASN A 455 -25.64 -31.95 20.00
N ALA A 456 -26.30 -31.60 21.10
CA ALA A 456 -27.58 -32.19 21.46
C ALA A 456 -28.69 -31.53 20.64
N ILE A 457 -29.25 -32.23 19.64
CA ILE A 457 -30.30 -31.73 18.75
C ILE A 457 -31.52 -32.64 18.87
N ASP A 458 -32.65 -32.07 19.31
CA ASP A 458 -33.95 -32.76 19.42
C ASP A 458 -33.88 -34.12 20.15
N GLY A 459 -33.08 -34.19 21.22
CA GLY A 459 -32.88 -35.40 22.03
C GLY A 459 -31.88 -36.41 21.48
N LYS A 460 -31.15 -36.06 20.42
CA LYS A 460 -30.13 -36.88 19.77
C LYS A 460 -28.76 -36.22 19.82
N ASN A 461 -27.69 -37.03 19.84
CA ASN A 461 -26.33 -36.52 19.71
C ASN A 461 -25.96 -36.49 18.23
N ILE A 462 -25.78 -35.29 17.69
CA ILE A 462 -25.48 -35.08 16.28
C ILE A 462 -24.05 -34.58 16.16
N VAL A 463 -23.24 -35.33 15.42
CA VAL A 463 -21.91 -34.92 14.96
C VAL A 463 -22.08 -34.07 13.71
N ILE A 464 -21.56 -32.85 13.72
CA ILE A 464 -21.58 -31.92 12.58
C ILE A 464 -20.14 -31.68 12.15
N VAL A 465 -19.85 -31.91 10.87
CA VAL A 465 -18.52 -31.74 10.29
C VAL A 465 -18.59 -30.72 9.16
N LYS A 466 -17.73 -29.70 9.21
CA LYS A 466 -17.52 -28.75 8.10
C LYS A 466 -16.06 -28.74 7.67
N GLY A 467 -15.79 -28.44 6.41
CA GLY A 467 -14.42 -28.23 5.94
C GLY A 467 -14.26 -28.34 4.44
N ALA A 468 -13.05 -28.61 3.97
CA ALA A 468 -12.75 -28.71 2.55
C ALA A 468 -13.60 -29.81 1.88
N PHE A 469 -14.28 -29.48 0.79
CA PHE A 469 -15.19 -30.40 0.09
C PHE A 469 -14.51 -31.72 -0.29
N ASP A 470 -13.31 -31.64 -0.88
CA ASP A 470 -12.58 -32.82 -1.37
C ASP A 470 -12.19 -33.79 -0.25
N VAL A 471 -12.00 -33.30 0.98
CA VAL A 471 -11.67 -34.15 2.13
C VAL A 471 -12.95 -34.71 2.77
N LEU A 472 -14.01 -33.90 2.86
CA LEU A 472 -15.24 -34.29 3.53
C LEU A 472 -16.04 -35.32 2.71
N VAL A 473 -16.06 -35.18 1.39
CA VAL A 473 -16.87 -36.02 0.50
C VAL A 473 -16.47 -37.48 0.56
N ASP A 474 -15.18 -37.77 0.71
CA ASP A 474 -14.64 -39.14 0.78
C ASP A 474 -15.01 -39.85 2.10
N ARG A 475 -15.53 -39.11 3.08
CA ARG A 475 -15.97 -39.64 4.38
C ARG A 475 -17.50 -39.74 4.51
N CYS A 476 -18.23 -39.38 3.44
CA CYS A 476 -19.69 -39.43 3.38
C CYS A 476 -20.16 -40.74 2.72
N ASN A 477 -21.14 -41.40 3.35
CA ASN A 477 -21.75 -42.64 2.84
C ASN A 477 -23.19 -42.44 2.34
N ALA A 478 -23.75 -41.26 2.58
CA ALA A 478 -25.12 -40.90 2.21
C ALA A 478 -25.20 -39.42 1.80
N GLY A 479 -26.27 -39.05 1.08
CA GLY A 479 -26.47 -37.73 0.49
C GLY A 479 -26.13 -37.69 -1.01
N ASP A 480 -26.57 -36.64 -1.70
CA ASP A 480 -26.37 -36.48 -3.15
C ASP A 480 -24.95 -35.96 -3.46
N ILE A 481 -23.97 -36.87 -3.40
CA ILE A 481 -22.56 -36.58 -3.65
C ILE A 481 -22.30 -36.18 -5.11
N GLU A 482 -23.07 -36.73 -6.06
CA GLU A 482 -22.87 -36.47 -7.49
C GLU A 482 -23.27 -35.03 -7.83
N ALA A 483 -24.44 -34.58 -7.36
CA ALA A 483 -24.83 -33.18 -7.49
C ALA A 483 -23.90 -32.26 -6.68
N ALA A 484 -23.43 -32.67 -5.50
CA ALA A 484 -22.46 -31.89 -4.75
C ALA A 484 -21.15 -31.67 -5.52
N ARG A 485 -20.60 -32.69 -6.20
CA ARG A 485 -19.40 -32.54 -7.05
C ARG A 485 -19.65 -31.57 -8.21
N LYS A 486 -20.83 -31.65 -8.84
CA LYS A 486 -21.24 -30.71 -9.90
C LYS A 486 -21.29 -29.27 -9.38
N TYR A 487 -22.00 -29.00 -8.29
CA TYR A 487 -22.14 -27.65 -7.75
C TYR A 487 -20.84 -27.11 -7.16
N ASN A 488 -20.00 -27.95 -6.57
CA ASN A 488 -18.66 -27.54 -6.14
C ASN A 488 -17.83 -27.04 -7.33
N HIS A 489 -17.90 -27.72 -8.47
CA HIS A 489 -17.22 -27.29 -9.69
C HIS A 489 -17.80 -25.97 -10.23
N GLU A 490 -19.13 -25.84 -10.32
CA GLU A 490 -19.80 -24.61 -10.76
C GLU A 490 -19.46 -23.41 -9.85
N PHE A 491 -19.49 -23.60 -8.54
CA PHE A 491 -19.12 -22.56 -7.57
C PHE A 491 -17.64 -22.18 -7.66
N GLY A 492 -16.75 -23.16 -7.88
CA GLY A 492 -15.33 -22.90 -8.12
C GLY A 492 -15.08 -22.06 -9.38
N GLN A 493 -15.83 -22.29 -10.46
CA GLN A 493 -15.77 -21.45 -11.67
C GLN A 493 -16.26 -20.02 -11.42
N MET A 494 -17.17 -19.83 -10.46
CA MET A 494 -17.61 -18.51 -9.98
C MET A 494 -16.69 -17.92 -8.91
N ALA A 495 -15.51 -18.51 -8.71
CA ALA A 495 -14.51 -18.07 -7.74
C ALA A 495 -14.93 -18.15 -6.27
N PHE A 496 -15.99 -18.90 -5.97
CA PHE A 496 -16.38 -19.12 -4.59
C PHE A 496 -15.43 -20.08 -3.91
N ARG A 497 -15.02 -19.74 -2.69
CA ARG A 497 -14.48 -20.70 -1.73
C ARG A 497 -15.65 -21.57 -1.28
N VAL A 498 -15.51 -22.89 -1.41
CA VAL A 498 -16.58 -23.84 -1.10
C VAL A 498 -16.18 -24.70 0.09
N LEU A 499 -17.07 -24.77 1.09
CA LEU A 499 -16.99 -25.76 2.17
C LEU A 499 -18.10 -26.79 2.02
N GLY A 500 -17.78 -28.03 2.37
CA GLY A 500 -18.78 -29.07 2.57
C GLY A 500 -19.29 -29.05 4.01
N LEU A 501 -20.55 -29.46 4.18
CA LEU A 501 -21.17 -29.73 5.48
C LEU A 501 -21.77 -31.13 5.47
N ALA A 502 -21.53 -31.90 6.53
CA ALA A 502 -22.08 -33.23 6.71
C ALA A 502 -22.41 -33.49 8.19
N CYS A 503 -23.29 -34.46 8.45
CA CYS A 503 -23.65 -34.84 9.82
C CYS A 503 -23.80 -36.35 10.01
N LYS A 504 -23.71 -36.80 11.26
CA LYS A 504 -24.01 -38.18 11.67
C LYS A 504 -24.67 -38.19 13.04
N GLU A 505 -25.64 -39.08 13.25
CA GLU A 505 -26.22 -39.34 14.57
C GLU A 505 -25.38 -40.40 15.31
N ILE A 506 -25.07 -40.16 16.58
CA ILE A 506 -24.40 -41.12 17.47
C ILE A 506 -25.27 -41.42 18.69
N GLN A 507 -25.20 -42.65 19.18
CA GLN A 507 -25.97 -43.09 20.35
C GLN A 507 -25.25 -42.78 21.67
N VAL A 508 -23.91 -42.88 21.67
CA VAL A 508 -23.07 -42.72 22.86
C VAL A 508 -22.01 -41.67 22.58
N LEU A 509 -21.78 -40.77 23.54
CA LEU A 509 -20.69 -39.81 23.48
C LEU A 509 -19.36 -40.55 23.66
N PRO A 510 -18.37 -40.36 22.77
CA PRO A 510 -17.06 -40.96 22.94
C PRO A 510 -16.37 -40.34 24.16
N ASN A 511 -15.63 -41.16 24.92
CA ASN A 511 -14.84 -40.67 26.06
C ASN A 511 -13.63 -39.81 25.62
N SER A 512 -13.18 -39.98 24.37
CA SER A 512 -12.12 -39.20 23.76
C SER A 512 -12.43 -39.04 22.27
N PRO A 513 -12.97 -37.88 21.85
CA PRO A 513 -13.36 -37.67 20.46
C PRO A 513 -12.13 -37.82 19.55
N SER A 514 -12.25 -38.62 18.49
CA SER A 514 -11.20 -38.81 17.50
C SER A 514 -11.75 -38.66 16.08
N SER A 515 -10.89 -38.24 15.16
CA SER A 515 -11.25 -38.07 13.75
C SER A 515 -11.78 -39.37 13.13
N GLU A 516 -11.14 -40.51 13.43
CA GLU A 516 -11.52 -41.82 12.88
C GLU A 516 -12.94 -42.24 13.27
N GLU A 517 -13.35 -41.95 14.51
CA GLU A 517 -14.67 -42.33 15.04
C GLU A 517 -15.78 -41.34 14.62
N LEU A 518 -15.48 -40.05 14.65
CA LEU A 518 -16.48 -39.00 14.46
C LEU A 518 -16.69 -38.62 13.00
N GLU A 519 -15.62 -38.61 12.20
CA GLU A 519 -15.63 -37.95 10.88
C GLU A 519 -15.84 -38.93 9.73
N ASN A 520 -16.12 -40.21 10.01
CA ASN A 520 -16.44 -41.25 9.01
C ASN A 520 -17.91 -41.67 9.05
N GLY A 521 -18.42 -42.09 7.88
CA GLY A 521 -19.79 -42.58 7.73
C GLY A 521 -20.82 -41.46 7.82
N LEU A 522 -20.48 -40.28 7.31
CA LEU A 522 -21.32 -39.08 7.40
C LEU A 522 -22.43 -39.08 6.34
N THR A 523 -23.48 -38.31 6.60
CA THR A 523 -24.49 -37.93 5.60
C THR A 523 -24.21 -36.51 5.13
N PHE A 524 -23.94 -36.34 3.83
CA PHE A 524 -23.69 -35.04 3.24
C PHE A 524 -24.95 -34.16 3.30
N MET A 525 -24.81 -32.93 3.80
CA MET A 525 -25.92 -32.00 3.98
C MET A 525 -25.96 -30.89 2.93
N GLY A 526 -24.80 -30.39 2.50
CA GLY A 526 -24.78 -29.24 1.60
C GLY A 526 -23.41 -28.61 1.38
N LEU A 527 -23.39 -27.61 0.50
CA LEU A 527 -22.23 -26.76 0.22
C LEU A 527 -22.48 -25.34 0.68
N LEU A 528 -21.44 -24.71 1.21
CA LEU A 528 -21.41 -23.31 1.61
C LEU A 528 -20.42 -22.59 0.68
N ALA A 529 -20.93 -21.74 -0.21
CA ALA A 529 -20.11 -21.01 -1.18
C ALA A 529 -19.99 -19.54 -0.76
N MET A 530 -18.75 -19.11 -0.54
CA MET A 530 -18.42 -17.77 -0.03
C MET A 530 -17.37 -17.08 -0.89
N ILE A 531 -17.37 -15.76 -0.88
CA ILE A 531 -16.42 -14.93 -1.61
C ILE A 531 -16.13 -13.66 -0.82
N ASP A 532 -14.98 -13.04 -1.08
CA ASP A 532 -14.75 -11.64 -0.75
C ASP A 532 -15.38 -10.77 -1.86
N PRO A 533 -16.56 -10.18 -1.64
CA PRO A 533 -17.33 -9.58 -2.71
C PRO A 533 -16.72 -8.24 -3.15
N PRO A 534 -16.85 -7.89 -4.44
CA PRO A 534 -16.49 -6.55 -4.91
C PRO A 534 -17.33 -5.48 -4.21
N ARG A 535 -16.76 -4.29 -4.08
CA ARG A 535 -17.50 -3.10 -3.65
C ARG A 535 -18.50 -2.71 -4.75
N PRO A 536 -19.78 -2.43 -4.42
CA PRO A 536 -20.77 -2.00 -5.42
C PRO A 536 -20.29 -0.82 -6.27
N GLU A 537 -19.68 0.16 -5.63
CA GLU A 537 -19.13 1.36 -6.26
C GLU A 537 -17.90 1.11 -7.13
N ALA A 538 -17.16 0.00 -6.91
CA ALA A 538 -16.00 -0.34 -7.73
C ALA A 538 -16.40 -0.67 -9.17
N LYS A 539 -17.54 -1.33 -9.37
CA LYS A 539 -18.06 -1.66 -10.71
C LYS A 539 -18.39 -0.41 -11.52
N ASP A 540 -19.07 0.54 -10.90
CA ASP A 540 -19.39 1.82 -11.52
C ASP A 540 -18.11 2.63 -11.81
N ALA A 541 -17.18 2.65 -10.87
CA ALA A 541 -15.89 3.32 -11.01
C ALA A 541 -15.07 2.76 -12.19
N VAL A 542 -14.96 1.44 -12.33
CA VAL A 542 -14.28 0.79 -13.45
C VAL A 542 -14.93 1.14 -14.79
N SER A 543 -16.26 1.14 -14.85
CA SER A 543 -17.01 1.56 -16.05
C SER A 543 -16.68 3.00 -16.44
N VAL A 544 -16.68 3.93 -15.47
CA VAL A 544 -16.33 5.34 -15.69
C VAL A 544 -14.88 5.49 -16.14
N CYS A 545 -13.93 4.75 -15.56
CA CYS A 545 -12.52 4.72 -16.00
C CYS A 545 -12.42 4.37 -17.48
N ARG A 546 -13.09 3.29 -17.91
CA ARG A 546 -13.06 2.85 -19.31
C ARG A 546 -13.67 3.88 -20.25
N GLN A 547 -14.82 4.46 -19.89
CA GLN A 547 -15.43 5.55 -20.67
C GLN A 547 -14.49 6.77 -20.80
N ALA A 548 -13.68 7.01 -19.78
CA ALA A 548 -12.69 8.08 -19.74
C ALA A 548 -11.37 7.75 -20.48
N GLY A 549 -11.29 6.59 -21.14
CA GLY A 549 -10.13 6.12 -21.89
C GLY A 549 -9.01 5.54 -21.03
N ILE A 550 -9.31 5.17 -19.78
CA ILE A 550 -8.34 4.64 -18.81
C ILE A 550 -8.45 3.11 -18.79
N LYS A 551 -7.33 2.39 -18.94
CA LYS A 551 -7.27 0.93 -18.81
C LYS A 551 -7.15 0.53 -17.34
N PRO A 552 -8.17 -0.12 -16.74
CA PRO A 552 -8.03 -0.73 -15.42
C PRO A 552 -7.24 -2.04 -15.54
N VAL A 553 -6.33 -2.26 -14.60
CA VAL A 553 -5.50 -3.48 -14.51
C VAL A 553 -5.56 -3.99 -13.08
N MET A 554 -5.85 -5.27 -12.89
CA MET A 554 -5.84 -5.92 -11.58
C MET A 554 -4.51 -6.65 -11.37
N ILE A 555 -3.87 -6.39 -10.23
CA ILE A 555 -2.61 -7.04 -9.81
C ILE A 555 -2.85 -7.63 -8.42
N THR A 556 -2.78 -8.95 -8.25
CA THR A 556 -3.16 -9.59 -6.99
C THR A 556 -2.37 -10.86 -6.67
N GLY A 557 -2.23 -11.18 -5.38
CA GLY A 557 -1.71 -12.45 -4.90
C GLY A 557 -2.69 -13.62 -5.01
N ASP A 558 -3.96 -13.34 -5.31
CA ASP A 558 -5.02 -14.36 -5.43
C ASP A 558 -4.77 -15.35 -6.56
N HIS A 559 -5.51 -16.46 -6.53
CA HIS A 559 -5.49 -17.45 -7.61
C HIS A 559 -6.11 -16.90 -8.89
N LEU A 560 -5.58 -17.32 -10.04
CA LEU A 560 -5.98 -16.82 -11.35
C LEU A 560 -7.48 -16.93 -11.61
N VAL A 561 -8.10 -18.06 -11.25
CA VAL A 561 -9.54 -18.29 -11.44
C VAL A 561 -10.35 -17.26 -10.65
N THR A 562 -9.97 -17.03 -9.39
CA THR A 562 -10.63 -16.07 -8.50
C THR A 562 -10.48 -14.64 -8.99
N ALA A 563 -9.24 -14.25 -9.30
CA ALA A 563 -8.93 -12.93 -9.81
C ALA A 563 -9.68 -12.66 -11.13
N SER A 564 -9.71 -13.64 -12.05
CA SER A 564 -10.37 -13.50 -13.35
C SER A 564 -11.88 -13.36 -13.23
N ALA A 565 -12.53 -14.11 -12.33
CA ALA A 565 -13.97 -14.00 -12.12
C ALA A 565 -14.37 -12.63 -11.54
N ILE A 566 -13.63 -12.15 -10.52
CA ILE A 566 -13.87 -10.83 -9.92
C ILE A 566 -13.58 -9.73 -10.95
N ALA A 567 -12.49 -9.85 -11.71
CA ALA A 567 -12.16 -8.91 -12.76
C ALA A 567 -13.20 -8.89 -13.89
N ALA A 568 -13.79 -10.03 -14.23
CA ALA A 568 -14.87 -10.11 -15.22
C ALA A 568 -16.15 -9.43 -14.70
N ASP A 569 -16.55 -9.67 -13.44
CA ASP A 569 -17.73 -9.02 -12.84
C ASP A 569 -17.58 -7.49 -12.76
N LEU A 570 -16.37 -7.03 -12.42
CA LEU A 570 -16.02 -5.61 -12.40
C LEU A 570 -15.81 -5.01 -13.80
N SER A 571 -15.86 -5.81 -14.87
CA SER A 571 -15.52 -5.40 -16.24
C SER A 571 -14.07 -4.90 -16.41
N ILE A 572 -13.16 -5.37 -15.56
CA ILE A 572 -11.71 -5.19 -15.72
C ILE A 572 -11.18 -6.17 -16.78
N LEU A 573 -11.64 -7.42 -16.78
CA LEU A 573 -11.28 -8.43 -17.79
C LEU A 573 -12.38 -8.51 -18.86
N LEU A 574 -12.08 -8.10 -20.09
CA LEU A 574 -13.01 -8.18 -21.22
C LEU A 574 -12.68 -9.35 -22.16
N PRO A 575 -13.63 -9.78 -23.03
CA PRO A 575 -13.32 -10.73 -24.09
C PRO A 575 -12.17 -10.23 -24.97
N GLY A 576 -11.09 -11.01 -25.06
CA GLY A 576 -9.87 -10.65 -25.78
C GLY A 576 -8.73 -10.12 -24.89
N ASP A 577 -9.03 -9.74 -23.65
CA ASP A 577 -7.99 -9.47 -22.64
C ASP A 577 -7.44 -10.80 -22.07
N HIS A 578 -6.18 -10.78 -21.65
CA HIS A 578 -5.51 -11.91 -21.03
C HIS A 578 -5.44 -11.77 -19.51
N ALA A 579 -5.51 -12.91 -18.82
CA ALA A 579 -5.21 -13.07 -17.40
C ALA A 579 -4.06 -14.06 -17.28
N ILE A 580 -3.01 -13.70 -16.54
CA ILE A 580 -1.81 -14.53 -16.40
C ILE A 580 -1.40 -14.69 -14.93
N THR A 581 -0.59 -15.71 -14.66
CA THR A 581 0.02 -15.96 -13.36
C THR A 581 1.41 -15.32 -13.24
N GLY A 582 1.88 -15.10 -12.01
CA GLY A 582 3.25 -14.68 -11.72
C GLY A 582 4.30 -15.65 -12.27
N MET A 583 3.99 -16.95 -12.34
CA MET A 583 4.88 -17.94 -12.96
C MET A 583 5.06 -17.71 -14.46
N GLU A 584 3.98 -17.40 -15.18
CA GLU A 584 4.04 -17.07 -16.61
C GLU A 584 4.76 -15.73 -16.82
N LEU A 585 4.53 -14.75 -15.94
CA LEU A 585 5.20 -13.45 -15.98
C LEU A 585 6.72 -13.57 -15.72
N ALA A 586 7.14 -14.46 -14.83
CA ALA A 586 8.54 -14.72 -14.52
C ALA A 586 9.29 -15.37 -15.70
N GLN A 587 8.58 -16.07 -16.59
CA GLN A 587 9.15 -16.63 -17.82
C GLN A 587 9.31 -15.60 -18.94
N MET A 588 8.64 -14.45 -18.84
CA MET A 588 8.76 -13.36 -19.81
C MET A 588 9.96 -12.48 -19.46
N THR A 589 10.75 -12.13 -20.47
CA THR A 589 11.71 -11.03 -20.41
C THR A 589 10.99 -9.69 -20.26
N GLN A 590 11.71 -8.61 -19.91
CA GLN A 590 11.09 -7.29 -19.80
C GLN A 590 10.58 -6.82 -21.17
N GLU A 591 11.35 -7.05 -22.23
CA GLU A 591 10.99 -6.67 -23.60
C GLU A 591 9.72 -7.39 -24.08
N GLU A 592 9.58 -8.69 -23.79
CA GLU A 592 8.37 -9.45 -24.10
C GLU A 592 7.16 -8.95 -23.30
N LEU A 593 7.36 -8.56 -22.04
CA LEU A 593 6.31 -7.98 -21.22
C LEU A 593 5.88 -6.62 -21.78
N ASP A 594 6.82 -5.75 -22.12
CA ASP A 594 6.57 -4.45 -22.73
C ASP A 594 5.76 -4.61 -24.03
N GLU A 595 5.94 -5.69 -24.78
CA GLU A 595 5.15 -5.98 -25.99
C GLU A 595 3.71 -6.43 -25.75
N ARG A 596 3.47 -7.15 -24.65
CA ARG A 596 2.19 -7.82 -24.38
C ARG A 596 1.33 -7.11 -23.35
N VAL A 597 1.90 -6.16 -22.60
CA VAL A 597 1.28 -5.50 -21.45
C VAL A 597 -0.10 -4.91 -21.77
N GLU A 598 -0.28 -4.34 -22.96
CA GLU A 598 -1.56 -3.73 -23.38
C GLU A 598 -2.72 -4.72 -23.44
N GLY A 599 -2.42 -6.00 -23.73
CA GLY A 599 -3.40 -7.08 -23.83
C GLY A 599 -3.67 -7.81 -22.51
N ILE A 600 -2.95 -7.50 -21.42
CA ILE A 600 -3.09 -8.20 -20.14
C ILE A 600 -3.81 -7.30 -19.15
N SER A 601 -4.89 -7.79 -18.55
CA SER A 601 -5.72 -7.02 -17.60
C SER A 601 -5.71 -7.58 -16.18
N VAL A 602 -5.25 -8.82 -15.99
CA VAL A 602 -5.21 -9.49 -14.69
C VAL A 602 -3.88 -10.22 -14.52
N TYR A 603 -3.21 -9.92 -13.41
CA TYR A 603 -1.99 -10.60 -12.97
C TYR A 603 -2.27 -11.23 -11.60
N ALA A 604 -2.15 -12.55 -11.52
CA ALA A 604 -2.49 -13.34 -10.33
C ALA A 604 -1.24 -14.03 -9.75
N ARG A 605 -1.19 -14.26 -8.43
CA ARG A 605 -0.02 -14.82 -7.72
C ARG A 605 1.31 -14.12 -8.09
N VAL A 606 1.30 -12.79 -8.17
CA VAL A 606 2.50 -12.01 -8.49
C VAL A 606 3.32 -11.67 -7.25
N ALA A 607 4.64 -11.64 -7.41
CA ALA A 607 5.56 -11.18 -6.37
C ALA A 607 5.65 -9.64 -6.31
N PRO A 608 6.14 -9.05 -5.22
CA PRO A 608 6.32 -7.59 -5.13
C PRO A 608 7.16 -7.00 -6.27
N GLU A 609 8.24 -7.68 -6.66
CA GLU A 609 9.15 -7.24 -7.73
C GLU A 609 8.45 -7.20 -9.10
N ASP A 610 7.50 -8.11 -9.32
CA ASP A 610 6.72 -8.16 -10.55
C ASP A 610 5.80 -6.94 -10.70
N LYS A 611 5.31 -6.38 -9.58
CA LYS A 611 4.47 -5.16 -9.63
C LYS A 611 5.24 -3.99 -10.26
N ILE A 612 6.52 -3.84 -9.92
CA ILE A 612 7.41 -2.82 -10.51
C ILE A 612 7.61 -3.08 -12.01
N ARG A 613 7.83 -4.34 -12.40
CA ARG A 613 8.00 -4.72 -13.82
C ARG A 613 6.78 -4.39 -14.66
N ILE A 614 5.58 -4.64 -14.13
CA ILE A 614 4.31 -4.32 -14.79
C ILE A 614 4.16 -2.81 -14.96
N VAL A 615 4.42 -2.02 -13.90
CA VAL A 615 4.37 -0.55 -13.97
C VAL A 615 5.33 -0.01 -15.02
N ARG A 616 6.59 -0.48 -15.03
CA ARG A 616 7.60 -0.06 -16.00
C ARG A 616 7.24 -0.45 -17.44
N ALA A 617 6.61 -1.60 -17.65
CA ALA A 617 6.18 -2.02 -18.97
C ALA A 617 5.11 -1.08 -19.56
N TRP A 618 4.17 -0.63 -18.74
CA TRP A 618 3.20 0.38 -19.16
C TRP A 618 3.86 1.75 -19.41
N GLN A 619 4.80 2.17 -18.56
CA GLN A 619 5.54 3.42 -18.75
C GLN A 619 6.39 3.42 -20.03
N GLN A 620 7.03 2.30 -20.38
CA GLN A 620 7.75 2.10 -21.65
C GLN A 620 6.84 2.30 -22.87
N ARG A 621 5.55 1.96 -22.74
CA ARG A 621 4.50 2.22 -23.75
C ARG A 621 3.97 3.66 -23.76
N GLY A 622 4.55 4.54 -22.94
CA GLY A 622 4.14 5.94 -22.83
C GLY A 622 2.84 6.16 -22.06
N ALA A 623 2.37 5.14 -21.33
CA ALA A 623 1.22 5.29 -20.44
C ALA A 623 1.62 6.02 -19.15
N VAL A 624 0.72 6.84 -18.63
CA VAL A 624 0.83 7.41 -17.28
C VAL A 624 0.12 6.44 -16.33
N VAL A 625 0.88 5.82 -15.45
CA VAL A 625 0.44 4.71 -14.60
C VAL A 625 0.15 5.19 -13.18
N SER A 626 -1.09 5.00 -12.75
CA SER A 626 -1.44 5.06 -11.33
C SER A 626 -1.43 3.66 -10.75
N MET A 627 -0.79 3.46 -9.60
CA MET A 627 -0.80 2.20 -8.88
C MET A 627 -1.43 2.36 -7.50
N THR A 628 -2.25 1.39 -7.08
CA THR A 628 -2.77 1.31 -5.72
C THR A 628 -2.12 0.18 -4.93
N GLY A 629 -2.04 0.35 -3.62
CA GLY A 629 -1.51 -0.65 -2.70
C GLY A 629 -1.70 -0.26 -1.25
N ASP A 630 -1.56 -1.21 -0.35
CA ASP A 630 -1.72 -1.04 1.10
C ASP A 630 -0.57 -1.64 1.91
N GLY A 631 0.11 -2.66 1.39
CA GLY A 631 1.25 -3.30 2.03
C GLY A 631 2.60 -2.61 1.79
N VAL A 632 3.62 -2.93 2.60
CA VAL A 632 5.01 -2.46 2.35
C VAL A 632 5.54 -3.04 1.06
N ASN A 633 5.09 -4.25 0.70
CA ASN A 633 5.40 -4.90 -0.57
C ASN A 633 4.98 -4.06 -1.79
N ASP A 634 3.97 -3.20 -1.64
CA ASP A 634 3.53 -2.30 -2.72
C ASP A 634 4.32 -1.01 -2.77
N ALA A 635 4.98 -0.62 -1.67
CA ALA A 635 5.68 0.65 -1.57
C ALA A 635 6.69 0.89 -2.72
N PRO A 636 7.53 -0.10 -3.14
CA PRO A 636 8.41 0.07 -4.29
C PRO A 636 7.65 0.38 -5.59
N ALA A 637 6.54 -0.30 -5.83
CA ALA A 637 5.77 -0.16 -7.05
C ALA A 637 4.88 1.10 -7.03
N LEU A 638 4.37 1.51 -5.86
CA LEU A 638 3.74 2.81 -5.62
C LEU A 638 4.67 3.97 -5.94
N LYS A 639 5.95 3.85 -5.53
CA LYS A 639 6.96 4.87 -5.79
C LYS A 639 7.45 4.89 -7.24
N ALA A 640 7.49 3.73 -7.89
CA ALA A 640 7.87 3.60 -9.30
C ALA A 640 6.76 4.07 -10.27
N ALA A 641 5.50 3.99 -9.85
CA ALA A 641 4.38 4.51 -10.62
C ALA A 641 4.47 6.02 -10.79
N ASP A 642 3.88 6.55 -11.87
CA ASP A 642 3.77 8.00 -12.04
C ASP A 642 2.95 8.62 -10.91
N ILE A 643 1.99 7.84 -10.37
CA ILE A 643 1.27 8.13 -9.12
C ILE A 643 1.07 6.88 -8.29
N GLY A 644 1.66 6.89 -7.09
CA GLY A 644 1.31 5.95 -6.03
C GLY A 644 0.09 6.39 -5.23
N CYS A 645 -0.88 5.50 -5.07
CA CYS A 645 -2.10 5.66 -4.27
C CYS A 645 -2.11 4.65 -3.11
N ALA A 646 -1.91 5.11 -1.88
CA ALA A 646 -2.00 4.25 -0.70
C ALA A 646 -3.42 4.22 -0.12
N MET A 647 -3.82 3.08 0.44
CA MET A 647 -4.98 2.99 1.32
C MET A 647 -4.72 3.74 2.63
N GLY A 648 -5.74 4.37 3.20
CA GLY A 648 -5.67 5.20 4.40
C GLY A 648 -5.99 4.43 5.67
N ILE A 649 -6.89 3.45 5.62
CA ILE A 649 -7.30 2.62 6.77
C ILE A 649 -6.45 1.35 6.83
N THR A 650 -6.42 0.55 5.75
CA THR A 650 -5.61 -0.69 5.70
C THR A 650 -4.15 -0.44 5.34
N GLY A 651 -3.82 0.73 4.78
CA GLY A 651 -2.48 1.02 4.30
C GLY A 651 -1.46 1.24 5.42
N THR A 652 -0.32 0.55 5.29
CA THR A 652 0.83 0.67 6.17
C THR A 652 1.46 2.06 6.10
N ASP A 653 2.16 2.48 7.15
CA ASP A 653 2.87 3.76 7.16
C ASP A 653 3.92 3.88 6.04
N VAL A 654 4.50 2.75 5.62
CA VAL A 654 5.45 2.74 4.49
C VAL A 654 4.73 2.90 3.16
N ALA A 655 3.60 2.23 2.94
CA ALA A 655 2.79 2.43 1.74
C ALA A 655 2.32 3.89 1.64
N ARG A 656 1.77 4.45 2.73
CA ARG A 656 1.38 5.86 2.82
C ARG A 656 2.58 6.81 2.65
N GLY A 657 3.75 6.41 3.14
CA GLY A 657 5.02 7.13 3.03
C GLY A 657 5.61 7.13 1.62
N ALA A 658 5.41 6.05 0.86
CA ALA A 658 5.87 5.88 -0.51
C ALA A 658 4.93 6.51 -1.55
N SER A 659 3.64 6.64 -1.22
CA SER A 659 2.62 7.14 -2.13
C SER A 659 2.62 8.66 -2.29
N ASP A 660 2.09 9.10 -3.44
CA ASP A 660 1.83 10.51 -3.75
C ASP A 660 0.44 10.96 -3.32
N MET A 661 -0.48 10.00 -3.14
CA MET A 661 -1.84 10.19 -2.67
C MET A 661 -2.22 9.12 -1.63
N VAL A 662 -3.07 9.47 -0.67
CA VAL A 662 -3.67 8.56 0.33
C VAL A 662 -5.18 8.65 0.24
N LEU A 663 -5.85 7.49 0.14
CA LEU A 663 -7.31 7.36 0.09
C LEU A 663 -7.83 7.09 1.50
N THR A 664 -8.46 8.06 2.16
CA THR A 664 -8.88 7.90 3.56
C THR A 664 -10.05 6.93 3.76
N ASP A 665 -10.67 6.47 2.68
CA ASP A 665 -11.81 5.56 2.67
C ASP A 665 -11.54 4.21 2.00
N ASP A 666 -10.29 3.97 1.59
CA ASP A 666 -9.81 2.75 0.92
C ASP A 666 -10.64 2.36 -0.31
N ASN A 667 -11.11 3.36 -1.05
CA ASN A 667 -12.06 3.16 -2.14
C ASN A 667 -11.49 3.47 -3.51
N PHE A 668 -11.53 2.48 -4.42
CA PHE A 668 -11.16 2.68 -5.82
C PHE A 668 -11.94 3.81 -6.50
N ALA A 669 -13.22 4.02 -6.15
CA ALA A 669 -14.04 5.09 -6.72
C ALA A 669 -13.45 6.49 -6.47
N THR A 670 -12.75 6.66 -5.34
CA THR A 670 -12.09 7.91 -4.97
C THR A 670 -10.98 8.28 -5.95
N ILE A 671 -10.25 7.30 -6.48
CA ILE A 671 -9.23 7.51 -7.53
C ILE A 671 -9.88 8.08 -8.79
N VAL A 672 -11.01 7.51 -9.21
CA VAL A 672 -11.72 7.98 -10.41
C VAL A 672 -12.21 9.42 -10.25
N HIS A 673 -12.71 9.76 -9.06
CA HIS A 673 -13.06 11.13 -8.73
C HIS A 673 -11.83 12.06 -8.75
N ALA A 674 -10.71 11.62 -8.22
CA ALA A 674 -9.48 12.39 -8.20
C ALA A 674 -8.92 12.60 -9.63
N VAL A 675 -8.98 11.60 -10.51
CA VAL A 675 -8.64 11.76 -11.94
C VAL A 675 -9.53 12.82 -12.60
N ARG A 676 -10.85 12.82 -12.31
CA ARG A 676 -11.78 13.84 -12.84
C ARG A 676 -11.40 15.24 -12.38
N GLU A 677 -11.09 15.43 -11.10
CA GLU A 677 -10.64 16.73 -10.58
C GLU A 677 -9.30 17.12 -11.21
N GLY A 678 -8.34 16.20 -11.34
CA GLY A 678 -7.04 16.44 -11.99
C GLY A 678 -7.20 16.93 -13.43
N ARG A 679 -8.07 16.30 -14.23
CA ARG A 679 -8.40 16.75 -15.60
C ARG A 679 -9.02 18.14 -15.61
N SER A 680 -9.94 18.43 -14.68
CA SER A 680 -10.57 19.75 -14.57
C SER A 680 -9.54 20.85 -14.23
N ILE A 681 -8.60 20.54 -13.33
CA ILE A 681 -7.51 21.44 -12.94
C ILE A 681 -6.60 21.73 -14.12
N TYR A 682 -6.21 20.70 -14.88
CA TYR A 682 -5.41 20.87 -16.09
C TYR A 682 -6.10 21.78 -17.12
N ASP A 683 -7.40 21.57 -17.38
CA ASP A 683 -8.19 22.42 -18.28
C ASP A 683 -8.25 23.87 -17.79
N ASN A 684 -8.41 24.08 -16.48
CA ASN A 684 -8.41 25.42 -15.90
C ASN A 684 -7.05 26.11 -16.03
N ILE A 685 -5.95 25.38 -15.77
CA ILE A 685 -4.59 25.89 -15.98
C ILE A 685 -4.42 26.32 -17.44
N LYS A 686 -4.82 25.48 -18.40
CA LYS A 686 -4.74 25.80 -19.83
C LYS A 686 -5.51 27.07 -20.20
N ARG A 687 -6.73 27.24 -19.66
CA ARG A 687 -7.53 28.46 -19.87
C ARG A 687 -6.87 29.70 -19.27
N THR A 688 -6.31 29.60 -18.06
CA THR A 688 -5.67 30.74 -17.42
C THR A 688 -4.34 31.10 -18.08
N VAL A 689 -3.55 30.11 -18.52
CA VAL A 689 -2.36 30.35 -19.36
C VAL A 689 -2.76 31.11 -20.62
N GLY A 690 -3.79 30.66 -21.33
CA GLY A 690 -4.28 31.32 -22.54
C GLY A 690 -4.95 32.68 -22.31
N PHE A 691 -5.23 33.06 -21.06
CA PHE A 691 -5.68 34.41 -20.70
C PHE A 691 -4.51 35.34 -20.37
N LEU A 692 -3.41 34.80 -19.84
CA LEU A 692 -2.19 35.54 -19.51
C LEU A 692 -1.36 35.89 -20.76
N LEU A 693 -1.36 34.98 -21.74
CA LEU A 693 -0.72 35.15 -23.05
C LEU A 693 -1.65 35.88 -24.02
#